data_AF-A0A7J2VW25-F1
#
_entry.id   AF-A0A7J2VW25-F1
#
_cell.length_a   1.000
_cell.length_b   1.000
_cell.length_c   1.000
_cell.angle_alpha   90.00
_cell.angle_beta   90.00
_cell.angle_gamma   90.00
#
_symmetry.space_group_name_H-M   'P 1'
#
loop_
_entity.id
_entity.type
_entity.pdbx_description
1 polymer ?
#
loop_
_entity_poly.entity_id
_entity_poly.type
_entity_poly.pdbx_seq_one_letter_code
_entity_poly.pdbx_strand_id
1 'polypeptide(L)'
;MDKELPEVNIGVLGHVSHGKCVRIDTPILLNNEILTGKELLADIPNFEDEVYLENDKIRTYTLDDNGEIYVSEAKRFFQRYSGKLIKITTSNGREVEVSPDHPLLVHENGKCEWRRASEIKEGDEVCVLGKINLNSNIQEARKQIDFEENIKEFCRILEKDGEFYKIVFKNGKRAKVKGFRLDENFVKLLAFINAEGHVGKRLMLTQKEEKEMLNEVLEYLSSLGYSFHLENGKDYIIQPKIAFYYFKKILGGSSKSLRGWFLYLPKELKKTYLKWFFSLDGHVNLKARGIELSQVSSTLVNFILISLYEFGIFPKIYKKKVKGKEYFRLALYGKEAEKFLKEIGVEGKKKLKALQLLELFENHKTRMKTYDSIKMDKENIRRLTFLLINDKRKGDGFKKQKIYKAIEEARKKGRITYELLERIIELVEERIKFLNNLKDEELEKFVPLRKVAIINNIPPTSFSRMVQRKDKKALILLRNYLNEKIREAKEEIQRIKALYFGSLRVEKVKKVEYEEVKDEIIFDLSVPQTHTFFGGLGFFLLHNTVLVQALTGKLTLQHSEELKRGITIKLGYADATIYKCPQCGRYSNSKKCPFCFADTEIQRTVSFVDSPGHEVLTATVLTGAGVIDGALLVIAANEKCPQPQTVEHLKALEIVGIDKIVIVQTKIDTVTKEQALKNYQEIKEFVKGTIAENAPIIPVSSTQRVNIDKLFEAIEKYIPTPKRDETKNPKFLVIRSFDINKPGTEVDKIVGGILGGSVVEGKLKVGDKIEIKPGIKVENKYQPLETEIVGLRKANKDIKEAGAGGLLGVSTKLDPSLTKADGLVGSVVGLKGTLPKETYEISFEYFEFERVYGAKEIQALPPIKIGEKILIHLANQRSVGVVKEARKNFISCQLTIPLIFEKGVKTKIAVLRQVAGRWRLVGYGILG
;
A
#
# COMPACT_ATOMS: atom_id res chain seq x y z
N MET A 1 -35.23 -9.06 -22.40
CA MET A 1 -34.65 -8.02 -23.26
C MET A 1 -33.93 -7.06 -22.35
N ASP A 2 -32.61 -7.22 -22.20
CA ASP A 2 -31.78 -6.31 -21.41
C ASP A 2 -31.74 -4.96 -22.15
N LYS A 3 -32.60 -4.02 -21.77
CA LYS A 3 -32.49 -2.63 -22.23
C LYS A 3 -31.10 -2.13 -21.85
N GLU A 4 -30.33 -1.62 -22.82
CA GLU A 4 -29.08 -0.92 -22.56
C GLU A 4 -29.32 0.14 -21.48
N LEU A 5 -28.59 0.03 -20.37
CA LEU A 5 -28.67 1.03 -19.31
C LEU A 5 -28.00 2.32 -19.83
N PRO A 6 -28.57 3.50 -19.56
CA PRO A 6 -28.00 4.76 -20.01
C PRO A 6 -26.64 5.01 -19.34
N GLU A 7 -25.57 5.14 -20.14
CA GLU A 7 -24.19 5.26 -19.65
C GLU A 7 -23.58 6.65 -19.82
N VAL A 8 -22.75 7.02 -18.84
CA VAL A 8 -22.09 8.32 -18.71
C VAL A 8 -20.59 8.08 -18.51
N ASN A 9 -19.78 8.80 -19.29
CA ASN A 9 -18.34 8.85 -19.14
C ASN A 9 -17.97 9.96 -18.16
N ILE A 10 -17.34 9.60 -17.06
CA ILE A 10 -16.95 10.54 -16.01
C ILE A 10 -15.43 10.67 -15.96
N GLY A 11 -14.91 11.85 -16.26
CA GLY A 11 -13.49 12.15 -16.13
C GLY A 11 -13.10 12.29 -14.66
N VAL A 12 -12.06 11.61 -14.21
CA VAL A 12 -11.48 11.83 -12.88
C VAL A 12 -10.22 12.67 -13.04
N LEU A 13 -10.26 13.89 -12.51
CA LEU A 13 -9.21 14.89 -12.68
C LEU A 13 -8.73 15.36 -11.32
N GLY A 14 -7.45 15.16 -11.02
CA GLY A 14 -6.85 15.62 -9.79
C GLY A 14 -5.39 15.24 -9.72
N HIS A 15 -4.73 15.67 -8.64
CA HIS A 15 -3.38 15.22 -8.35
C HIS A 15 -3.43 13.74 -7.97
N VAL A 16 -3.33 12.85 -8.96
CA VAL A 16 -3.08 11.44 -8.71
C VAL A 16 -1.66 11.38 -8.16
N SER A 17 -1.53 11.29 -6.84
CA SER A 17 -0.24 11.16 -6.16
C SER A 17 0.42 9.84 -6.55
N HIS A 18 1.04 9.80 -7.73
CA HIS A 18 2.03 8.80 -8.08
C HIS A 18 3.34 9.23 -7.41
N GLY A 19 3.57 8.71 -6.22
CA GLY A 19 4.66 9.18 -5.37
C GLY A 19 4.75 8.40 -4.07
N LYS A 20 4.34 7.13 -4.08
CA LYS A 20 4.35 6.24 -2.91
C LYS A 20 5.27 5.07 -3.18
N CYS A 21 6.56 5.31 -3.03
CA CYS A 21 7.55 4.27 -3.21
C CYS A 21 8.54 4.30 -2.08
N VAL A 22 9.29 3.21 -2.01
CA VAL A 22 10.29 2.93 -1.01
C VAL A 22 11.63 2.83 -1.75
N ARG A 23 12.72 3.23 -1.10
CA ARG A 23 14.07 3.11 -1.68
C ARG A 23 14.38 1.65 -1.99
N ILE A 24 15.05 1.35 -3.11
CA ILE A 24 15.32 -0.03 -3.58
C ILE A 24 16.05 -0.92 -2.57
N ASP A 25 16.86 -0.35 -1.69
CA ASP A 25 17.58 -1.09 -0.64
C ASP A 25 16.71 -1.42 0.59
N THR A 26 15.44 -1.03 0.57
CA THR A 26 14.55 -1.24 1.71
C THR A 26 14.15 -2.72 1.81
N PRO A 27 14.42 -3.38 2.94
CA PRO A 27 14.02 -4.76 3.14
C PRO A 27 12.50 -4.86 3.28
N ILE A 28 11.89 -5.84 2.61
CA ILE A 28 10.47 -6.15 2.69
C ILE A 28 10.28 -7.61 3.07
N LEU A 29 9.26 -7.87 3.88
CA LEU A 29 8.84 -9.21 4.24
C LEU A 29 7.88 -9.80 3.17
N LEU A 30 8.35 -10.80 2.43
CA LEU A 30 7.60 -11.48 1.35
C LEU A 30 7.67 -12.99 1.53
N ASN A 31 6.55 -13.70 1.65
CA ASN A 31 6.52 -15.17 1.70
C ASN A 31 7.53 -15.78 2.71
N ASN A 32 7.66 -15.22 3.92
CA ASN A 32 8.69 -15.63 4.90
C ASN A 32 10.13 -15.44 4.41
N GLU A 33 10.35 -14.58 3.42
CA GLU A 33 11.64 -14.10 2.99
C GLU A 33 11.77 -12.61 3.29
N ILE A 34 13.01 -12.15 3.46
CA ILE A 34 13.32 -10.73 3.59
C ILE A 34 14.14 -10.38 2.36
N LEU A 35 13.53 -9.67 1.44
CA LEU A 35 14.12 -9.29 0.16
C LEU A 35 14.17 -7.77 0.02
N THR A 36 15.19 -7.28 -0.65
CA THR A 36 15.28 -5.89 -1.08
C THR A 36 14.67 -5.72 -2.47
N GLY A 37 14.35 -4.49 -2.86
CA GLY A 37 13.99 -4.17 -4.22
C GLY A 37 15.08 -4.58 -5.23
N LYS A 38 16.37 -4.56 -4.85
CA LYS A 38 17.48 -5.00 -5.72
C LYS A 38 17.39 -6.49 -6.03
N GLU A 39 17.12 -7.31 -5.02
CA GLU A 39 16.96 -8.76 -5.19
C GLU A 39 15.70 -9.08 -5.99
N LEU A 40 14.62 -8.35 -5.75
CA LEU A 40 13.39 -8.47 -6.54
C LEU A 40 13.56 -7.97 -7.98
N LEU A 41 14.51 -7.08 -8.26
CA LEU A 41 14.81 -6.64 -9.62
C LEU A 41 15.72 -7.63 -10.36
N ALA A 42 16.52 -8.44 -9.64
CA ALA A 42 17.55 -9.29 -10.24
C ALA A 42 17.02 -10.33 -11.23
N ASP A 43 15.77 -10.78 -11.05
CA ASP A 43 15.11 -11.75 -11.92
C ASP A 43 14.55 -11.11 -13.21
N ILE A 44 14.76 -9.80 -13.40
CA ILE A 44 14.22 -9.00 -14.50
C ILE A 44 15.39 -8.56 -15.41
N PRO A 45 15.72 -9.32 -16.47
CA PRO A 45 16.76 -8.91 -17.41
C PRO A 45 16.32 -7.65 -18.17
N ASN A 46 17.22 -6.67 -18.29
CA ASN A 46 17.08 -5.42 -19.06
C ASN A 46 16.03 -4.42 -18.52
N PHE A 47 16.17 -4.00 -17.26
CA PHE A 47 15.43 -2.84 -16.71
C PHE A 47 15.94 -1.54 -17.35
N GLU A 48 15.13 -0.91 -18.21
CA GLU A 48 15.47 0.38 -18.85
C GLU A 48 15.10 1.56 -17.94
N ASP A 49 13.80 1.84 -17.80
CA ASP A 49 13.30 2.93 -16.95
C ASP A 49 12.42 2.45 -15.81
N GLU A 50 11.56 1.45 -16.05
CA GLU A 50 10.40 1.16 -15.22
C GLU A 50 9.84 -0.25 -15.55
N VAL A 51 9.35 -1.04 -14.57
CA VAL A 51 8.86 -2.45 -14.71
C VAL A 51 7.75 -2.81 -13.70
N TYR A 52 6.69 -3.45 -14.20
CA TYR A 52 5.64 -4.11 -13.42
C TYR A 52 5.41 -5.53 -13.90
N LEU A 53 5.17 -6.44 -12.97
CA LEU A 53 5.05 -7.86 -13.26
C LEU A 53 3.72 -8.40 -12.75
N GLU A 54 2.81 -8.67 -13.69
CA GLU A 54 1.45 -9.18 -13.43
C GLU A 54 1.44 -10.67 -13.04
N ASN A 55 2.46 -11.44 -13.39
CA ASN A 55 2.52 -12.90 -13.20
C ASN A 55 3.38 -13.33 -12.00
N ASP A 56 3.69 -12.41 -11.10
CA ASP A 56 4.49 -12.71 -9.92
C ASP A 56 3.62 -13.29 -8.80
N LYS A 57 3.83 -14.56 -8.45
CA LYS A 57 3.17 -15.20 -7.29
C LYS A 57 3.86 -14.81 -5.98
N ILE A 58 4.10 -13.52 -5.76
CA ILE A 58 4.65 -13.04 -4.48
C ILE A 58 3.49 -12.79 -3.50
N ARG A 59 3.69 -13.11 -2.22
CA ARG A 59 2.73 -12.78 -1.17
C ARG A 59 3.44 -12.03 -0.06
N THR A 60 2.74 -11.10 0.57
CA THR A 60 3.26 -10.31 1.68
C THR A 60 2.32 -10.37 2.87
N TYR A 61 2.85 -9.95 4.02
CA TYR A 61 2.05 -9.76 5.22
C TYR A 61 1.41 -8.38 5.18
N THR A 62 0.10 -8.33 5.38
CA THR A 62 -0.73 -7.12 5.38
C THR A 62 -1.59 -7.09 6.64
N LEU A 63 -2.15 -5.93 6.97
CA LEU A 63 -3.13 -5.77 8.05
C LEU A 63 -4.55 -5.67 7.51
N ASP A 64 -5.50 -6.27 8.21
CA ASP A 64 -6.93 -6.04 8.00
C ASP A 64 -7.44 -4.82 8.79
N ASP A 65 -8.72 -4.48 8.63
CA ASP A 65 -9.37 -3.35 9.31
C ASP A 65 -9.40 -3.50 10.86
N ASN A 66 -9.19 -4.70 11.38
CA ASN A 66 -9.14 -4.99 12.82
C ASN A 66 -7.71 -4.92 13.39
N GLY A 67 -6.69 -4.72 12.54
CA GLY A 67 -5.28 -4.73 12.93
C GLY A 67 -4.69 -6.13 13.06
N GLU A 68 -5.32 -7.15 12.49
CA GLU A 68 -4.80 -8.51 12.42
C GLU A 68 -3.93 -8.70 11.16
N ILE A 69 -2.77 -9.34 11.33
CA ILE A 69 -1.87 -9.63 10.21
C ILE A 69 -2.34 -10.89 9.49
N TYR A 70 -2.45 -10.81 8.17
CA TYR A 70 -2.68 -11.96 7.31
C TYR A 70 -1.81 -11.89 6.04
N VAL A 71 -1.77 -13.00 5.29
CA VAL A 71 -0.98 -13.09 4.05
C VAL A 71 -1.89 -12.82 2.85
N SER A 72 -1.46 -11.90 1.97
CA SER A 72 -2.16 -11.57 0.72
C SER A 72 -1.19 -11.59 -0.46
N GLU A 73 -1.69 -11.86 -1.66
CA GLU A 73 -0.90 -11.74 -2.89
C GLU A 73 -0.46 -10.28 -3.08
N ALA A 74 0.73 -10.09 -3.62
CA ALA A 74 1.28 -8.77 -3.89
C ALA A 74 1.79 -8.71 -5.32
N LYS A 75 1.87 -7.51 -5.87
CA LYS A 75 2.47 -7.24 -7.17
C LYS A 75 3.60 -6.24 -6.99
N ARG A 76 4.71 -6.44 -7.68
CA ARG A 76 5.89 -5.57 -7.58
C ARG A 76 5.92 -4.51 -8.69
N PHE A 77 6.34 -3.32 -8.30
CA PHE A 77 6.43 -2.14 -9.14
C PHE A 77 7.78 -1.46 -8.95
N PHE A 78 8.49 -1.14 -10.04
CA PHE A 78 9.80 -0.47 -10.02
C PHE A 78 9.81 0.74 -10.95
N GLN A 79 10.40 1.85 -10.50
CA GLN A 79 10.61 3.04 -11.32
C GLN A 79 11.90 3.78 -11.03
N ARG A 80 12.44 4.49 -12.02
CA ARG A 80 13.48 5.51 -11.79
C ARG A 80 12.87 6.76 -11.18
N TYR A 81 13.58 7.34 -10.22
CA TYR A 81 13.12 8.48 -9.44
C TYR A 81 14.20 9.52 -9.30
N SER A 82 13.80 10.77 -9.55
CA SER A 82 14.61 11.94 -9.27
C SER A 82 13.79 12.89 -8.40
N GLY A 83 14.20 13.07 -7.16
CA GLY A 83 13.43 13.85 -6.19
C GLY A 83 13.96 13.69 -4.78
N LYS A 84 13.17 14.15 -3.81
CA LYS A 84 13.51 14.02 -2.40
C LYS A 84 13.06 12.66 -1.89
N LEU A 85 13.87 11.99 -1.09
CA LEU A 85 13.49 10.89 -0.23
C LEU A 85 13.55 11.36 1.23
N ILE A 86 12.65 10.82 2.05
CA ILE A 86 12.58 11.09 3.48
C ILE A 86 12.95 9.81 4.21
N LYS A 87 13.99 9.90 5.04
CA LYS A 87 14.39 8.86 5.96
C LYS A 87 13.81 9.15 7.34
N ILE A 88 13.03 8.22 7.86
CA ILE A 88 12.42 8.33 9.19
C ILE A 88 13.06 7.30 10.10
N THR A 89 13.60 7.76 11.23
CA THR A 89 14.22 6.91 12.25
C THR A 89 13.45 7.00 13.56
N THR A 90 13.07 5.86 14.15
CA THR A 90 12.36 5.82 15.42
C THR A 90 13.31 5.87 16.63
N SER A 91 12.75 6.05 17.84
CA SER A 91 13.46 6.08 19.11
C SER A 91 14.12 4.76 19.45
N ASN A 92 13.61 3.65 18.91
CA ASN A 92 14.23 2.33 19.03
C ASN A 92 15.04 1.96 17.77
N GLY A 93 15.31 2.91 16.88
CA GLY A 93 16.21 2.74 15.74
C GLY A 93 15.68 1.93 14.57
N ARG A 94 14.35 1.82 14.43
CA ARG A 94 13.76 1.38 13.15
C ARG A 94 13.90 2.50 12.14
N GLU A 95 14.09 2.11 10.89
CA GLU A 95 14.31 3.07 9.81
C GLU A 95 13.53 2.68 8.55
N VAL A 96 12.95 3.67 7.89
CA VAL A 96 12.39 3.53 6.55
C VAL A 96 12.72 4.75 5.71
N GLU A 97 12.95 4.52 4.42
CA GLU A 97 13.28 5.55 3.44
C GLU A 97 12.23 5.53 2.33
N VAL A 98 11.44 6.60 2.27
CA VAL A 98 10.24 6.68 1.43
C VAL A 98 10.16 8.01 0.70
N SER A 99 9.38 8.06 -0.37
CA SER A 99 9.02 9.32 -1.01
C SER A 99 8.15 10.21 -0.08
N PRO A 100 8.15 11.55 -0.26
CA PRO A 100 7.44 12.48 0.61
C PRO A 100 5.95 12.20 0.80
N ASP A 101 5.29 11.71 -0.25
CA ASP A 101 3.86 11.39 -0.26
C ASP A 101 3.52 10.00 0.28
N HIS A 102 4.52 9.21 0.68
CA HIS A 102 4.28 7.88 1.21
C HIS A 102 3.58 7.96 2.58
N PRO A 103 2.39 7.35 2.74
CA PRO A 103 1.67 7.37 4.01
C PRO A 103 2.30 6.40 5.01
N LEU A 104 2.54 6.88 6.22
CA LEU A 104 2.90 6.06 7.37
C LEU A 104 1.80 6.14 8.41
N LEU A 105 1.53 5.01 9.06
CA LEU A 105 0.53 4.94 10.11
C LEU A 105 1.09 5.61 11.37
N VAL A 106 0.47 6.71 11.80
CA VAL A 106 0.78 7.42 13.04
C VAL A 106 -0.24 7.11 14.12
N HIS A 107 0.19 7.09 15.37
CA HIS A 107 -0.67 6.93 16.53
C HIS A 107 -0.86 8.28 17.23
N GLU A 108 -2.07 8.80 17.18
CA GLU A 108 -2.42 10.07 17.82
C GLU A 108 -3.72 9.94 18.60
N ASN A 109 -3.71 10.39 19.87
CA ASN A 109 -4.88 10.41 20.75
C ASN A 109 -5.64 9.07 20.87
N GLY A 110 -4.91 7.95 20.90
CA GLY A 110 -5.49 6.60 21.04
C GLY A 110 -6.12 6.03 19.76
N LYS A 111 -5.83 6.63 18.60
CA LYS A 111 -6.22 6.14 17.28
C LYS A 111 -5.01 6.06 16.36
N CYS A 112 -5.08 5.17 15.38
CA CYS A 112 -4.12 5.08 14.29
C CYS A 112 -4.68 5.83 13.08
N GLU A 113 -3.89 6.73 12.50
CA GLU A 113 -4.26 7.56 11.35
C GLU A 113 -3.12 7.56 10.34
N TRP A 114 -3.42 7.67 9.04
CA TRP A 114 -2.39 7.72 8.01
C TRP A 114 -1.91 9.15 7.79
N ARG A 115 -0.60 9.38 7.86
CA ARG A 115 0.04 10.70 7.66
C ARG A 115 1.13 10.59 6.60
N ARG A 116 1.32 11.61 5.75
CA ARG A 116 2.40 11.59 4.75
C ARG A 116 3.78 11.63 5.43
N ALA A 117 4.78 11.00 4.84
CA ALA A 117 6.15 11.07 5.32
C ALA A 117 6.65 12.52 5.44
N SER A 118 6.22 13.43 4.54
CA SER A 118 6.55 14.86 4.59
C SER A 118 5.93 15.61 5.76
N GLU A 119 4.86 15.08 6.35
CA GLU A 119 4.14 15.69 7.46
C GLU A 119 4.65 15.18 8.83
N ILE A 120 5.48 14.13 8.83
CA ILE A 120 6.03 13.52 10.05
C ILE A 120 7.17 14.37 10.61
N LYS A 121 7.12 14.60 11.92
CA LYS A 121 8.12 15.38 12.65
C LYS A 121 8.76 14.57 13.77
N GLU A 122 9.93 15.02 14.22
CA GLU A 122 10.55 14.47 15.43
C GLU A 122 9.59 14.58 16.62
N GLY A 123 9.42 13.47 17.34
CA GLY A 123 8.49 13.35 18.46
C GLY A 123 7.13 12.74 18.11
N ASP A 124 6.74 12.69 16.83
CA ASP A 124 5.50 12.00 16.40
C ASP A 124 5.55 10.52 16.76
N GLU A 125 4.40 9.90 17.01
CA GLU A 125 4.30 8.47 17.33
C GLU A 125 3.88 7.72 16.05
N VAL A 126 4.71 6.82 15.52
CA VAL A 126 4.49 6.00 14.32
C VAL A 126 4.28 4.53 14.70
N CYS A 127 3.44 3.83 13.93
CA CYS A 127 3.18 2.41 14.08
C CYS A 127 4.20 1.59 13.28
N VAL A 128 4.83 0.65 13.95
CA VAL A 128 5.75 -0.34 13.39
C VAL A 128 5.24 -1.75 13.68
N LEU A 129 5.84 -2.75 13.04
CA LEU A 129 5.50 -4.16 13.27
C LEU A 129 5.67 -4.52 14.76
N GLY A 130 4.58 -4.99 15.35
CA GLY A 130 4.50 -5.54 16.69
C GLY A 130 4.71 -7.06 16.65
N LYS A 131 3.86 -7.79 17.36
CA LYS A 131 3.93 -9.26 17.37
C LYS A 131 3.45 -9.81 16.03
N ILE A 132 4.17 -10.76 15.46
CA ILE A 132 3.77 -11.43 14.22
C ILE A 132 3.67 -12.94 14.42
N ASN A 133 2.67 -13.57 13.81
CA ASN A 133 2.60 -15.02 13.72
C ASN A 133 2.99 -15.42 12.30
N LEU A 134 4.17 -16.02 12.15
CA LEU A 134 4.64 -16.49 10.85
C LEU A 134 4.02 -17.86 10.55
N ASN A 135 3.59 -18.07 9.30
CA ASN A 135 3.11 -19.38 8.86
C ASN A 135 4.29 -20.36 8.79
N SER A 136 4.57 -21.07 9.88
CA SER A 136 5.62 -22.09 9.92
C SER A 136 5.27 -23.24 8.98
N ASN A 137 6.25 -23.72 8.20
CA ASN A 137 6.11 -24.88 7.33
C ASN A 137 7.45 -25.62 7.26
N ILE A 138 7.62 -26.59 8.15
CA ILE A 138 8.87 -27.35 8.24
C ILE A 138 9.18 -28.13 6.96
N GLN A 139 8.17 -28.53 6.19
CA GLN A 139 8.39 -29.23 4.92
C GLN A 139 8.99 -28.29 3.87
N GLU A 140 8.52 -27.04 3.81
CA GLU A 140 9.07 -26.03 2.91
C GLU A 140 10.51 -25.67 3.29
N ALA A 141 10.78 -25.52 4.60
CA ALA A 141 12.14 -25.34 5.09
C ALA A 141 13.05 -26.50 4.67
N ARG A 142 12.60 -27.76 4.85
CA ARG A 142 13.36 -28.97 4.49
C ARG A 142 13.70 -29.05 3.01
N LYS A 143 12.78 -28.67 2.11
CA LYS A 143 13.03 -28.64 0.66
C LYS A 143 14.20 -27.72 0.32
N GLN A 144 14.17 -26.48 0.82
CA GLN A 144 15.18 -25.48 0.46
C GLN A 144 16.58 -25.81 0.99
N ILE A 145 16.67 -26.54 2.10
CA ILE A 145 17.96 -26.99 2.68
C ILE A 145 18.25 -28.47 2.40
N ASP A 146 17.57 -29.08 1.43
CA ASP A 146 17.83 -30.48 1.12
C ASP A 146 19.31 -30.68 0.79
N PHE A 147 19.94 -31.65 1.47
CA PHE A 147 21.37 -31.85 1.37
C PHE A 147 21.79 -32.25 -0.04
N GLU A 148 21.06 -33.18 -0.66
CA GLU A 148 21.40 -33.74 -1.97
C GLU A 148 21.23 -32.69 -3.07
N GLU A 149 20.11 -31.97 -3.07
CA GLU A 149 19.84 -30.92 -4.06
C GLU A 149 20.85 -29.77 -4.01
N ASN A 150 21.31 -29.39 -2.82
CA ASN A 150 22.22 -28.26 -2.64
C ASN A 150 23.68 -28.60 -2.96
N ILE A 151 24.06 -29.88 -3.03
CA ILE A 151 25.46 -30.27 -3.27
C ILE A 151 25.71 -30.96 -4.60
N LYS A 152 24.67 -31.52 -5.27
CA LYS A 152 24.80 -32.33 -6.49
C LYS A 152 25.66 -31.68 -7.58
N GLU A 153 25.59 -30.36 -7.75
CA GLU A 153 26.35 -29.61 -8.77
C GLU A 153 27.88 -29.63 -8.57
N PHE A 154 28.33 -29.88 -7.34
CA PHE A 154 29.76 -29.95 -6.96
C PHE A 154 30.32 -31.37 -7.03
N CYS A 155 29.46 -32.38 -7.18
CA CYS A 155 29.80 -33.79 -7.20
C CYS A 155 29.88 -34.30 -8.65
N ARG A 156 30.83 -35.21 -8.92
CA ARG A 156 30.85 -36.03 -10.14
C ARG A 156 30.01 -37.29 -9.94
N ILE A 157 30.08 -37.88 -8.75
CA ILE A 157 29.25 -39.02 -8.33
C ILE A 157 28.70 -38.68 -6.94
N LEU A 158 27.40 -38.88 -6.75
CA LEU A 158 26.71 -38.73 -5.48
C LEU A 158 25.77 -39.92 -5.35
N GLU A 159 26.17 -40.91 -4.54
CA GLU A 159 25.40 -42.15 -4.34
C GLU A 159 24.99 -42.27 -2.88
N LYS A 160 23.73 -42.61 -2.64
CA LYS A 160 23.20 -42.83 -1.31
C LYS A 160 23.40 -44.28 -0.90
N ASP A 161 24.09 -44.49 0.22
CA ASP A 161 24.45 -45.78 0.83
C ASP A 161 23.90 -45.81 2.27
N GLY A 162 22.63 -46.18 2.41
CA GLY A 162 21.89 -46.07 3.68
C GLY A 162 21.71 -44.62 4.12
N GLU A 163 22.21 -44.27 5.31
CA GLU A 163 22.20 -42.88 5.82
C GLU A 163 23.38 -42.03 5.30
N PHE A 164 24.36 -42.65 4.64
CA PHE A 164 25.56 -41.98 4.16
C PHE A 164 25.49 -41.68 2.66
N TYR A 165 26.18 -40.64 2.23
CA TYR A 165 26.42 -40.29 0.84
C TYR A 165 27.88 -40.60 0.50
N LYS A 166 28.09 -41.44 -0.51
CA LYS A 166 29.39 -41.63 -1.18
C LYS A 166 29.54 -40.55 -2.23
N ILE A 167 30.54 -39.69 -2.04
CA ILE A 167 30.77 -38.50 -2.86
C ILE A 167 32.10 -38.65 -3.59
N VAL A 168 32.08 -38.47 -4.91
CA VAL A 168 33.29 -38.26 -5.72
C VAL A 168 33.25 -36.83 -6.25
N PHE A 169 34.21 -36.02 -5.83
CA PHE A 169 34.34 -34.64 -6.27
C PHE A 169 34.83 -34.56 -7.72
N LYS A 170 34.59 -33.43 -8.41
CA LYS A 170 35.10 -33.19 -9.77
C LYS A 170 36.63 -33.30 -9.90
N ASN A 171 37.36 -33.10 -8.80
CA ASN A 171 38.82 -33.27 -8.73
C ASN A 171 39.28 -34.69 -8.34
N GLY A 172 38.38 -35.68 -8.36
CA GLY A 172 38.69 -37.10 -8.10
C GLY A 172 38.76 -37.51 -6.63
N LYS A 173 38.71 -36.56 -5.67
CA LYS A 173 38.69 -36.90 -4.23
C LYS A 173 37.39 -37.63 -3.86
N ARG A 174 37.45 -38.51 -2.86
CA ARG A 174 36.30 -39.29 -2.36
C ARG A 174 35.96 -38.90 -0.93
N ALA A 175 34.69 -39.00 -0.55
CA ALA A 175 34.21 -38.80 0.80
C ALA A 175 32.99 -39.67 1.10
N LYS A 176 32.79 -40.01 2.38
CA LYS A 176 31.58 -40.67 2.87
C LYS A 176 31.06 -39.89 4.08
N VAL A 177 29.90 -39.23 3.95
CA VAL A 177 29.32 -38.35 5.00
C VAL A 177 27.82 -38.55 5.08
N LYS A 178 27.20 -38.28 6.23
CA LYS A 178 25.76 -38.12 6.36
C LYS A 178 25.35 -36.70 5.95
N GLY A 179 24.16 -36.57 5.38
CA GLY A 179 23.56 -35.27 5.09
C GLY A 179 23.08 -34.56 6.36
N PHE A 180 23.01 -33.24 6.32
CA PHE A 180 22.44 -32.46 7.42
C PHE A 180 20.91 -32.62 7.45
N ARG A 181 20.37 -33.01 8.60
CA ARG A 181 18.92 -33.10 8.83
C ARG A 181 18.45 -31.87 9.58
N LEU A 182 17.27 -31.36 9.26
CA LEU A 182 16.68 -30.23 9.98
C LEU A 182 16.20 -30.67 11.36
N ASP A 183 17.09 -30.59 12.34
CA ASP A 183 16.89 -30.90 13.75
C ASP A 183 17.51 -29.83 14.66
N GLU A 184 17.46 -30.03 15.97
CA GLU A 184 18.01 -29.10 16.96
C GLU A 184 19.52 -28.91 16.78
N ASN A 185 20.28 -29.99 16.55
CA ASN A 185 21.74 -29.95 16.41
C ASN A 185 22.17 -29.19 15.16
N PHE A 186 21.43 -29.34 14.05
CA PHE A 186 21.63 -28.56 12.85
C PHE A 186 21.45 -27.06 13.10
N VAL A 187 20.41 -26.68 13.86
CA VAL A 187 20.13 -25.29 14.16
C VAL A 187 21.16 -24.69 15.12
N LYS A 188 21.69 -25.49 16.07
CA LYS A 188 22.84 -25.10 16.91
C LYS A 188 24.10 -24.87 16.07
N LEU A 189 24.42 -25.79 15.16
CA LEU A 189 25.52 -25.64 14.21
C LEU A 189 25.34 -24.39 13.34
N LEU A 190 24.12 -24.13 12.85
CA LEU A 190 23.78 -22.94 12.07
C LEU A 190 24.04 -21.66 12.88
N ALA A 191 23.52 -21.56 14.11
CA ALA A 191 23.76 -20.43 15.00
C ALA A 191 25.27 -20.23 15.25
N PHE A 192 26.02 -21.32 15.40
CA PHE A 192 27.46 -21.28 15.57
C PHE A 192 28.18 -20.75 14.33
N ILE A 193 27.81 -21.23 13.14
CA ILE A 193 28.36 -20.73 11.88
C ILE A 193 28.04 -19.24 11.71
N ASN A 194 26.81 -18.83 12.02
CA ASN A 194 26.41 -17.44 11.90
C ASN A 194 27.12 -16.52 12.91
N ALA A 195 27.39 -16.99 14.12
CA ALA A 195 28.07 -16.20 15.16
C ALA A 195 29.59 -16.16 14.94
N GLU A 196 30.22 -17.31 14.73
CA GLU A 196 31.67 -17.49 14.88
C GLU A 196 32.31 -18.23 13.68
N GLY A 197 31.50 -18.69 12.74
CA GLY A 197 31.98 -19.40 11.56
C GLY A 197 32.42 -18.48 10.42
N HIS A 198 33.32 -19.00 9.59
CA HIS A 198 33.72 -18.39 8.33
C HIS A 198 33.46 -19.35 7.16
N VAL A 199 32.62 -18.92 6.21
CA VAL A 199 32.30 -19.64 4.97
C VAL A 199 32.97 -18.92 3.81
N GLY A 200 34.24 -19.26 3.55
CA GLY A 200 35.09 -18.59 2.55
C GLY A 200 35.49 -19.49 1.38
N LYS A 201 36.73 -20.02 1.40
CA LYS A 201 37.17 -21.11 0.52
C LYS A 201 37.00 -22.50 1.16
N ARG A 202 36.73 -22.51 2.47
CA ARG A 202 36.54 -23.66 3.36
C ARG A 202 35.54 -23.21 4.45
N LEU A 203 34.99 -24.18 5.18
CA LEU A 203 34.20 -23.92 6.38
C LEU A 203 35.15 -23.98 7.57
N MET A 204 35.23 -22.88 8.31
CA MET A 204 36.10 -22.75 9.49
C MET A 204 35.25 -22.36 10.69
N LEU A 205 35.49 -23.00 11.83
CA LEU A 205 34.84 -22.70 13.11
C LEU A 205 35.92 -22.29 14.12
N THR A 206 35.72 -21.15 14.79
CA THR A 206 36.70 -20.63 15.75
C THR A 206 35.96 -20.07 16.96
N GLN A 207 36.20 -20.61 18.15
CA GLN A 207 35.66 -20.04 19.39
C GLN A 207 36.62 -20.26 20.55
N LYS A 208 36.99 -19.17 21.23
CA LYS A 208 37.93 -19.19 22.36
C LYS A 208 37.22 -19.24 23.72
N GLU A 209 36.06 -18.58 23.83
CA GLU A 209 35.38 -18.38 25.11
C GLU A 209 34.44 -19.55 25.44
N GLU A 210 33.62 -19.98 24.48
CA GLU A 210 32.58 -21.02 24.64
C GLU A 210 33.04 -22.39 24.10
N LYS A 211 34.02 -23.03 24.76
CA LYS A 211 34.60 -24.31 24.31
C LYS A 211 33.62 -25.50 24.35
N GLU A 212 32.71 -25.53 25.32
CA GLU A 212 31.71 -26.60 25.46
C GLU A 212 30.77 -26.62 24.25
N MET A 213 30.27 -25.45 23.85
CA MET A 213 29.41 -25.30 22.67
C MET A 213 30.16 -25.65 21.38
N LEU A 214 31.45 -25.31 21.29
CA LEU A 214 32.30 -25.73 20.17
C LEU A 214 32.43 -27.25 20.11
N ASN A 215 32.69 -27.91 21.24
CA ASN A 215 32.81 -29.36 21.31
C ASN A 215 31.52 -30.07 20.89
N GLU A 216 30.36 -29.60 21.34
CA GLU A 216 29.06 -30.14 20.95
C GLU A 216 28.85 -30.07 19.42
N VAL A 217 29.24 -28.95 18.80
CA VAL A 217 29.18 -28.78 17.34
C VAL A 217 30.17 -29.72 16.62
N LEU A 218 31.37 -29.89 17.14
CA LEU A 218 32.39 -30.78 16.57
C LEU A 218 32.01 -32.26 16.72
N GLU A 219 31.41 -32.65 17.84
CA GLU A 219 30.86 -33.99 18.06
C GLU A 219 29.70 -34.29 17.10
N TYR A 220 28.79 -33.33 16.91
CA TYR A 220 27.73 -33.45 15.91
C TYR A 220 28.31 -33.63 14.50
N LEU A 221 29.27 -32.80 14.08
CA LEU A 221 29.94 -32.95 12.79
C LEU A 221 30.64 -34.31 12.65
N SER A 222 31.31 -34.79 13.70
CA SER A 222 31.96 -36.11 13.73
C SER A 222 30.96 -37.24 13.55
N SER A 223 29.79 -37.15 14.20
CA SER A 223 28.70 -38.15 14.08
C SER A 223 28.15 -38.26 12.66
N LEU A 224 28.29 -37.19 11.86
CA LEU A 224 27.92 -37.13 10.45
C LEU A 224 29.06 -37.55 9.51
N GLY A 225 30.23 -37.94 10.03
CA GLY A 225 31.38 -38.35 9.23
C GLY A 225 32.25 -37.20 8.72
N TYR A 226 32.12 -35.99 9.29
CA TYR A 226 33.02 -34.88 9.01
C TYR A 226 34.21 -34.92 9.96
N SER A 227 35.41 -34.72 9.43
CA SER A 227 36.63 -34.57 10.21
C SER A 227 37.03 -33.09 10.29
N PHE A 228 37.92 -32.76 11.22
CA PHE A 228 38.45 -31.42 11.35
C PHE A 228 39.91 -31.47 11.80
N HIS A 229 40.66 -30.45 11.41
CA HIS A 229 42.02 -30.24 11.90
C HIS A 229 42.18 -28.78 12.30
N LEU A 230 43.06 -28.56 13.26
CA LEU A 230 43.34 -27.24 13.80
C LEU A 230 44.40 -26.55 12.95
N GLU A 231 44.07 -25.37 12.43
CA GLU A 231 45.00 -24.48 11.72
C GLU A 231 45.27 -23.25 12.60
N ASN A 232 46.53 -22.80 12.63
CA ASN A 232 46.98 -21.63 13.40
C ASN A 232 46.64 -21.67 14.91
N GLY A 233 46.46 -22.87 15.48
CA GLY A 233 46.20 -23.08 16.91
C GLY A 233 44.82 -22.67 17.42
N LYS A 234 43.89 -22.30 16.54
CA LYS A 234 42.55 -21.80 16.93
C LYS A 234 41.43 -22.09 15.94
N ASP A 235 41.75 -22.25 14.65
CA ASP A 235 40.74 -22.32 13.59
C ASP A 235 40.52 -23.79 13.20
N TYR A 236 39.32 -24.32 13.44
CA TYR A 236 38.97 -25.69 13.08
C TYR A 236 38.47 -25.72 11.63
N ILE A 237 39.23 -26.34 10.74
CA ILE A 237 38.82 -26.51 9.34
C ILE A 237 38.01 -27.79 9.20
N ILE A 238 36.76 -27.66 8.78
CA ILE A 238 35.86 -28.79 8.57
C ILE A 238 36.11 -29.43 7.21
N GLN A 239 36.26 -30.75 7.21
CA GLN A 239 36.43 -31.60 6.04
C GLN A 239 35.40 -32.74 6.04
N PRO A 240 35.00 -33.25 4.87
CA PRO A 240 35.38 -32.81 3.52
C PRO A 240 34.73 -31.46 3.13
N LYS A 241 35.25 -30.83 2.06
CA LYS A 241 34.78 -29.51 1.55
C LYS A 241 33.29 -29.44 1.21
N ILE A 242 32.56 -30.54 1.22
CA ILE A 242 31.13 -30.57 0.93
C ILE A 242 30.31 -29.77 1.95
N ALA A 243 30.69 -29.75 3.23
CA ALA A 243 30.03 -28.90 4.24
C ALA A 243 30.13 -27.42 3.86
N PHE A 244 31.29 -26.99 3.37
CA PHE A 244 31.47 -25.63 2.88
C PHE A 244 30.51 -25.32 1.72
N TYR A 245 30.42 -26.19 0.71
CA TYR A 245 29.53 -25.95 -0.43
C TYR A 245 28.06 -25.89 0.00
N TYR A 246 27.65 -26.81 0.86
CA TYR A 246 26.30 -26.86 1.41
C TYR A 246 25.95 -25.57 2.17
N PHE A 247 26.75 -25.17 3.17
CA PHE A 247 26.50 -23.94 3.94
C PHE A 247 26.61 -22.68 3.09
N LYS A 248 27.50 -22.66 2.09
CA LYS A 248 27.58 -21.55 1.14
C LYS A 248 26.27 -21.38 0.36
N LYS A 249 25.64 -22.48 -0.08
CA LYS A 249 24.34 -22.46 -0.76
C LYS A 249 23.22 -21.98 0.17
N ILE A 250 23.01 -22.66 1.30
CA ILE A 250 21.84 -22.40 2.15
C ILE A 250 21.87 -21.04 2.87
N LEU A 251 23.06 -20.44 3.03
CA LEU A 251 23.24 -19.09 3.60
C LEU A 251 23.30 -17.99 2.53
N GLY A 252 23.40 -18.36 1.24
CA GLY A 252 23.54 -17.38 0.16
C GLY A 252 24.93 -16.74 0.04
N GLY A 253 25.98 -17.44 0.44
CA GLY A 253 27.37 -17.07 0.15
C GLY A 253 28.18 -16.47 1.31
N SER A 254 27.55 -16.12 2.44
CA SER A 254 28.22 -15.54 3.61
C SER A 254 27.77 -16.22 4.90
N SER A 255 28.69 -16.41 5.86
CA SER A 255 28.33 -16.88 7.20
C SER A 255 27.48 -15.86 7.97
N LYS A 256 27.49 -14.58 7.61
CA LYS A 256 26.68 -13.54 8.27
C LYS A 256 25.36 -13.30 7.55
N SER A 257 24.64 -14.36 7.19
CA SER A 257 23.38 -14.28 6.44
C SER A 257 22.43 -15.42 6.79
N LEU A 258 21.14 -15.23 6.57
CA LEU A 258 20.09 -16.24 6.60
C LEU A 258 19.22 -16.08 5.34
N ARG A 259 18.40 -17.09 5.04
CA ARG A 259 17.48 -17.11 3.88
C ARG A 259 16.05 -17.42 4.34
N GLY A 260 15.10 -17.33 3.41
CA GLY A 260 13.66 -17.45 3.69
C GLY A 260 13.25 -18.72 4.44
N TRP A 261 13.86 -19.87 4.12
CA TRP A 261 13.63 -21.14 4.82
C TRP A 261 13.72 -21.05 6.34
N PHE A 262 14.52 -20.13 6.89
CA PHE A 262 14.66 -19.95 8.34
C PHE A 262 13.36 -19.45 9.00
N LEU A 263 12.59 -18.60 8.33
CA LEU A 263 11.33 -18.09 8.88
C LEU A 263 10.19 -19.12 8.81
N TYR A 264 10.32 -20.15 7.98
CA TYR A 264 9.43 -21.31 7.98
C TYR A 264 9.66 -22.28 9.14
N LEU A 265 10.76 -22.13 9.90
CA LEU A 265 11.05 -23.00 11.03
C LEU A 265 9.96 -22.88 12.12
N PRO A 266 9.60 -23.99 12.80
CA PRO A 266 8.80 -23.95 14.01
C PRO A 266 9.44 -23.07 15.08
N LYS A 267 8.59 -22.48 15.93
CA LYS A 267 9.00 -21.58 17.01
C LYS A 267 10.07 -22.18 17.93
N GLU A 268 9.99 -23.49 18.24
CA GLU A 268 10.98 -24.17 19.08
C GLU A 268 12.39 -24.20 18.44
N LEU A 269 12.50 -24.45 17.14
CA LEU A 269 13.81 -24.43 16.47
C LEU A 269 14.36 -23.00 16.39
N LYS A 270 13.52 -21.99 16.12
CA LYS A 270 13.93 -20.58 16.18
C LYS A 270 14.40 -20.18 17.58
N LYS A 271 13.74 -20.67 18.62
CA LYS A 271 14.16 -20.48 20.02
C LYS A 271 15.55 -21.05 20.26
N THR A 272 15.82 -22.29 19.84
CA THR A 272 17.17 -22.89 19.95
C THR A 272 18.20 -22.05 19.21
N TYR A 273 17.91 -21.63 17.98
CA TYR A 273 18.79 -20.75 17.20
C TYR A 273 19.14 -19.47 17.96
N LEU A 274 18.12 -18.73 18.41
CA LEU A 274 18.29 -17.45 19.10
C LEU A 274 19.07 -17.64 20.41
N LYS A 275 18.76 -18.68 21.18
CA LYS A 275 19.47 -19.01 22.42
C LYS A 275 20.96 -19.20 22.15
N TRP A 276 21.32 -20.06 21.19
CA TRP A 276 22.72 -20.32 20.83
C TRP A 276 23.41 -19.09 20.26
N PHE A 277 22.76 -18.39 19.34
CA PHE A 277 23.32 -17.22 18.68
C PHE A 277 23.66 -16.09 19.66
N PHE A 278 22.74 -15.77 20.60
CA PHE A 278 23.01 -14.81 21.67
C PHE A 278 24.02 -15.30 22.70
N SER A 279 24.13 -16.62 22.90
CA SER A 279 25.15 -17.19 23.78
C SER A 279 26.55 -17.07 23.19
N LEU A 280 26.68 -17.10 21.86
CA LEU A 280 27.96 -16.94 21.19
C LEU A 280 28.31 -15.46 20.98
N ASP A 281 27.46 -14.71 20.28
CA ASP A 281 27.77 -13.34 19.81
C ASP A 281 27.15 -12.23 20.69
N GLY A 282 26.29 -12.59 21.66
CA GLY A 282 25.64 -11.65 22.56
C GLY A 282 26.47 -11.32 23.82
N HIS A 283 26.15 -10.22 24.48
CA HIS A 283 26.79 -9.75 25.70
C HIS A 283 25.73 -9.46 26.78
N VAL A 284 25.86 -10.10 27.94
CA VAL A 284 25.01 -9.85 29.11
C VAL A 284 25.61 -8.72 29.94
N ASN A 285 24.94 -7.58 29.96
CA ASN A 285 25.36 -6.38 30.67
C ASN A 285 24.56 -6.20 31.96
N LEU A 286 25.14 -6.61 33.09
CA LEU A 286 24.53 -6.50 34.43
C LEU A 286 24.28 -5.03 34.84
N LYS A 287 25.17 -4.11 34.47
CA LYS A 287 25.06 -2.68 34.82
C LYS A 287 23.90 -2.01 34.09
N ALA A 288 23.80 -2.25 32.78
CA ALA A 288 22.71 -1.74 31.94
C ALA A 288 21.42 -2.57 32.08
N ARG A 289 21.45 -3.67 32.84
CA ARG A 289 20.36 -4.64 33.02
C ARG A 289 19.77 -5.10 31.69
N GLY A 290 20.63 -5.63 30.81
CA GLY A 290 20.20 -6.05 29.49
C GLY A 290 21.16 -6.98 28.76
N ILE A 291 20.74 -7.36 27.56
CA ILE A 291 21.46 -8.23 26.64
C ILE A 291 21.65 -7.48 25.34
N GLU A 292 22.86 -7.50 24.82
CA GLU A 292 23.22 -6.74 23.63
C GLU A 292 23.89 -7.64 22.61
N LEU A 293 23.67 -7.40 21.33
CA LEU A 293 24.19 -8.19 20.22
C LEU A 293 24.62 -7.22 19.14
N SER A 294 25.83 -7.34 18.61
CA SER A 294 26.32 -6.46 17.54
C SER A 294 26.57 -7.25 16.25
N GLN A 295 25.96 -6.83 15.15
CA GLN A 295 26.08 -7.48 13.84
C GLN A 295 26.42 -6.49 12.74
N VAL A 296 27.20 -6.92 11.76
CA VAL A 296 27.50 -6.11 10.56
C VAL A 296 26.42 -6.29 9.48
N SER A 297 25.80 -7.47 9.43
CA SER A 297 24.84 -7.82 8.39
C SER A 297 23.44 -7.34 8.73
N SER A 298 22.90 -6.43 7.92
CA SER A 298 21.51 -5.96 8.02
C SER A 298 20.51 -7.08 7.75
N THR A 299 20.81 -7.99 6.80
CA THR A 299 19.96 -9.13 6.46
C THR A 299 19.80 -10.06 7.66
N LEU A 300 20.91 -10.49 8.28
CA LEU A 300 20.88 -11.34 9.47
C LEU A 300 20.13 -10.67 10.63
N VAL A 301 20.33 -9.36 10.80
CA VAL A 301 19.63 -8.56 11.81
C VAL A 301 18.11 -8.59 11.58
N ASN A 302 17.62 -8.43 10.34
CA ASN A 302 16.18 -8.47 10.08
C ASN A 302 15.57 -9.86 10.34
N PHE A 303 16.28 -10.96 10.01
CA PHE A 303 15.84 -12.32 10.37
C PHE A 303 15.79 -12.53 11.89
N ILE A 304 16.76 -12.01 12.64
CA ILE A 304 16.73 -12.05 14.11
C ILE A 304 15.59 -11.20 14.65
N LEU A 305 15.37 -9.99 14.13
CA LEU A 305 14.30 -9.09 14.55
C LEU A 305 12.92 -9.72 14.37
N ILE A 306 12.60 -10.20 13.17
CA ILE A 306 11.29 -10.82 12.89
C ILE A 306 11.06 -12.06 13.75
N SER A 307 12.13 -12.83 14.04
CA SER A 307 12.05 -14.00 14.90
C SER A 307 11.79 -13.60 16.35
N LEU A 308 12.45 -12.56 16.86
CA LEU A 308 12.17 -12.00 18.18
C LEU A 308 10.72 -11.45 18.27
N TYR A 309 10.19 -10.86 17.20
CA TYR A 309 8.81 -10.36 17.14
C TYR A 309 7.77 -11.50 17.25
N GLU A 310 8.08 -12.71 16.80
CA GLU A 310 7.24 -13.91 17.00
C GLU A 310 7.15 -14.36 18.48
N PHE A 311 8.19 -14.03 19.27
CA PHE A 311 8.18 -14.13 20.73
C PHE A 311 7.62 -12.85 21.38
N GLY A 312 7.30 -11.81 20.61
CA GLY A 312 6.89 -10.50 21.12
C GLY A 312 8.00 -9.83 21.94
N ILE A 313 9.25 -9.99 21.51
CA ILE A 313 10.44 -9.35 22.08
C ILE A 313 10.94 -8.30 21.09
N PHE A 314 11.15 -7.08 21.57
CA PHE A 314 11.39 -5.93 20.70
C PHE A 314 12.69 -5.19 21.09
N PRO A 315 13.84 -5.58 20.52
CA PRO A 315 15.11 -4.94 20.84
C PRO A 315 15.18 -3.50 20.31
N LYS A 316 15.94 -2.64 20.97
CA LYS A 316 16.40 -1.37 20.38
C LYS A 316 17.52 -1.62 19.38
N ILE A 317 17.55 -0.85 18.31
CA ILE A 317 18.56 -0.92 17.27
C ILE A 317 19.41 0.34 17.37
N TYR A 318 20.73 0.16 17.47
CA TYR A 318 21.68 1.26 17.37
C TYR A 318 22.62 1.01 16.20
N LYS A 319 22.87 2.03 15.39
CA LYS A 319 23.90 1.98 14.36
C LYS A 319 25.18 2.62 14.89
N LYS A 320 26.32 1.95 14.71
CA LYS A 320 27.64 2.48 15.03
C LYS A 320 28.58 2.22 13.87
N LYS A 321 29.22 3.27 13.35
CA LYS A 321 30.32 3.13 12.38
C LYS A 321 31.62 2.92 13.14
N VAL A 322 32.33 1.83 12.84
CA VAL A 322 33.63 1.48 13.41
C VAL A 322 34.57 1.14 12.26
N LYS A 323 35.66 1.89 12.11
CA LYS A 323 36.66 1.70 11.03
C LYS A 323 36.02 1.59 9.63
N GLY A 324 35.05 2.46 9.34
CA GLY A 324 34.35 2.49 8.05
C GLY A 324 33.24 1.43 7.85
N LYS A 325 33.10 0.46 8.76
CA LYS A 325 32.00 -0.53 8.71
C LYS A 325 30.86 -0.14 9.64
N GLU A 326 29.63 -0.28 9.16
CA GLU A 326 28.43 -0.06 9.98
C GLU A 326 28.06 -1.33 10.75
N TYR A 327 27.85 -1.19 12.05
CA TYR A 327 27.40 -2.25 12.95
C TYR A 327 26.02 -1.89 13.51
N PHE A 328 25.13 -2.86 13.48
CA PHE A 328 23.81 -2.85 14.09
C PHE A 328 23.90 -3.52 15.47
N ARG A 329 23.72 -2.74 16.52
CA ARG A 329 23.63 -3.25 17.90
C ARG A 329 22.18 -3.39 18.29
N LEU A 330 21.72 -4.63 18.42
CA LEU A 330 20.45 -5.00 19.02
C LEU A 330 20.59 -5.00 20.54
N ALA A 331 19.77 -4.25 21.24
CA ALA A 331 19.83 -4.13 22.69
C ALA A 331 18.47 -4.41 23.33
N LEU A 332 18.43 -5.46 24.12
CA LEU A 332 17.32 -5.89 24.95
C LEU A 332 17.59 -5.32 26.35
N TYR A 333 16.73 -4.43 26.84
CA TYR A 333 16.85 -3.87 28.19
C TYR A 333 15.54 -4.03 28.94
N GLY A 334 15.63 -4.12 30.27
CA GLY A 334 14.44 -4.19 31.13
C GLY A 334 13.54 -5.37 30.79
N LYS A 335 12.24 -5.11 30.58
CA LYS A 335 11.22 -6.16 30.33
C LYS A 335 11.52 -6.99 29.08
N GLU A 336 12.10 -6.40 28.03
CA GLU A 336 12.47 -7.13 26.82
C GLU A 336 13.61 -8.13 27.09
N ALA A 337 14.55 -7.77 27.96
CA ALA A 337 15.62 -8.68 28.40
C ALA A 337 15.10 -9.78 29.34
N GLU A 338 14.22 -9.41 30.28
CA GLU A 338 13.57 -10.37 31.17
C GLU A 338 12.76 -11.40 30.38
N LYS A 339 11.94 -10.94 29.43
CA LYS A 339 11.14 -11.80 28.55
C LYS A 339 12.03 -12.70 27.70
N PHE A 340 13.10 -12.15 27.11
CA PHE A 340 14.09 -12.95 26.39
C PHE A 340 14.68 -14.06 27.27
N LEU A 341 15.08 -13.75 28.50
CA LEU A 341 15.69 -14.74 29.39
C LEU A 341 14.70 -15.83 29.84
N LYS A 342 13.43 -15.47 30.06
CA LYS A 342 12.38 -16.43 30.43
C LYS A 342 11.93 -17.31 29.26
N GLU A 343 11.75 -16.72 28.08
CA GLU A 343 11.20 -17.44 26.92
C GLU A 343 12.26 -18.16 26.09
N ILE A 344 13.46 -17.58 25.94
CA ILE A 344 14.54 -18.08 25.06
C ILE A 344 15.76 -18.52 25.90
N GLY A 345 16.28 -17.62 26.74
CA GLY A 345 17.45 -17.85 27.58
C GLY A 345 18.79 -17.71 26.87
N VAL A 346 19.86 -18.04 27.60
CA VAL A 346 21.24 -18.17 27.10
C VAL A 346 21.90 -19.42 27.70
N GLU A 347 23.01 -19.83 27.11
CA GLU A 347 23.80 -21.03 27.42
C GLU A 347 25.27 -20.69 27.68
N GLY A 348 26.06 -21.73 27.98
CA GLY A 348 27.49 -21.61 28.22
C GLY A 348 27.83 -20.70 29.40
N LYS A 349 28.97 -20.01 29.29
CA LYS A 349 29.50 -19.17 30.37
C LYS A 349 28.63 -17.96 30.69
N LYS A 350 27.75 -17.55 29.77
CA LYS A 350 26.84 -16.42 29.95
C LYS A 350 25.62 -16.74 30.82
N LYS A 351 25.34 -18.03 31.07
CA LYS A 351 24.19 -18.49 31.87
C LYS A 351 24.19 -17.93 33.30
N LEU A 352 25.32 -17.94 34.00
CA LEU A 352 25.41 -17.40 35.37
C LEU A 352 25.09 -15.90 35.43
N LYS A 353 25.64 -15.11 34.49
CA LYS A 353 25.33 -13.68 34.40
C LYS A 353 23.86 -13.43 34.04
N ALA A 354 23.26 -14.27 33.22
CA ALA A 354 21.84 -14.18 32.90
C ALA A 354 20.94 -14.49 34.10
N LEU A 355 21.30 -15.50 34.91
CA LEU A 355 20.59 -15.81 36.16
C LEU A 355 20.69 -14.64 37.16
N GLN A 356 21.89 -14.08 37.35
CA GLN A 356 22.08 -12.88 38.16
C GLN A 356 21.24 -11.70 37.65
N LEU A 357 21.11 -11.57 36.32
CA LEU A 357 20.28 -10.54 35.73
C LEU A 357 18.78 -10.77 35.99
N LEU A 358 18.31 -12.02 35.97
CA LEU A 358 16.93 -12.38 36.37
C LEU A 358 16.67 -12.07 37.85
N GLU A 359 17.59 -12.43 38.74
CA GLU A 359 17.49 -12.09 40.18
C GLU A 359 17.42 -10.57 40.40
N LEU A 360 18.17 -9.79 39.61
CA LEU A 360 18.11 -8.32 39.64
C LEU A 360 16.76 -7.77 39.18
N PHE A 361 16.05 -8.46 38.30
CA PHE A 361 14.68 -8.10 37.90
C PHE A 361 13.67 -8.45 39.01
N GLU A 362 13.86 -9.56 39.72
CA GLU A 362 12.97 -10.00 40.81
C GLU A 362 13.12 -9.16 42.09
N ASN A 363 14.33 -8.69 42.41
CA ASN A 363 14.66 -8.11 43.71
C ASN A 363 14.37 -6.60 43.88
N HIS A 364 13.96 -5.85 42.84
CA HIS A 364 13.89 -4.38 42.91
C HIS A 364 12.49 -3.74 42.79
N LYS A 365 12.10 -3.03 43.87
CA LYS A 365 11.08 -1.95 43.93
C LYS A 365 11.55 -0.61 43.31
N THR A 366 12.74 -0.53 42.72
CA THR A 366 13.29 0.70 42.12
C THR A 366 12.81 0.87 40.69
N ARG A 367 12.31 2.08 40.37
CA ARG A 367 11.83 2.49 39.04
C ARG A 367 12.78 2.03 37.94
N MET A 368 12.44 0.91 37.28
CA MET A 368 12.94 0.64 35.96
C MET A 368 12.56 1.84 35.10
N LYS A 369 13.53 2.43 34.39
CA LYS A 369 13.21 3.36 33.30
C LYS A 369 12.55 2.54 32.19
N THR A 370 11.26 2.27 32.34
CA THR A 370 10.43 1.74 31.27
C THR A 370 10.22 2.88 30.27
N TYR A 371 11.00 2.85 29.20
CA TYR A 371 10.89 3.80 28.09
C TYR A 371 9.63 3.55 27.24
N ASP A 372 8.88 2.48 27.53
CA ASP A 372 7.65 2.09 26.85
C ASP A 372 6.43 2.58 27.64
N SER A 373 6.18 3.88 27.56
CA SER A 373 4.88 4.46 27.93
C SER A 373 4.13 4.86 26.67
N ILE A 374 2.85 4.56 26.62
CA ILE A 374 1.93 4.93 25.56
C ILE A 374 1.27 6.25 25.94
N LYS A 375 1.08 7.16 24.97
CA LYS A 375 0.19 8.30 25.15
C LYS A 375 -1.26 7.80 25.12
N MET A 376 -1.93 7.82 26.27
CA MET A 376 -3.32 7.42 26.38
C MET A 376 -4.06 8.55 27.09
N ASP A 377 -5.07 9.10 26.41
CA ASP A 377 -5.81 10.23 26.96
C ASP A 377 -6.53 9.86 28.27
N LYS A 378 -6.95 10.88 29.00
CA LYS A 378 -7.62 10.72 30.30
C LYS A 378 -8.90 9.90 30.20
N GLU A 379 -9.59 9.98 29.07
CA GLU A 379 -10.89 9.37 28.88
C GLU A 379 -10.78 7.87 28.57
N ASN A 380 -9.81 7.46 27.76
CA ASN A 380 -9.46 6.07 27.48
C ASN A 380 -8.95 5.38 28.74
N ILE A 381 -8.08 6.04 29.54
CA ILE A 381 -7.70 5.50 30.85
C ILE A 381 -8.92 5.39 31.78
N ARG A 382 -9.88 6.32 31.69
CA ARG A 382 -11.12 6.26 32.48
C ARG A 382 -12.04 5.12 32.06
N ARG A 383 -12.21 4.88 30.75
CA ARG A 383 -13.01 3.79 30.18
C ARG A 383 -12.44 2.44 30.58
N LEU A 384 -11.13 2.23 30.39
CA LEU A 384 -10.42 1.01 30.79
C LEU A 384 -10.63 0.65 32.28
N THR A 385 -10.65 1.66 33.15
CA THR A 385 -10.65 1.47 34.60
C THR A 385 -12.05 1.57 35.23
N PHE A 386 -13.09 1.77 34.42
CA PHE A 386 -14.45 2.02 34.91
C PHE A 386 -15.00 0.87 35.76
N LEU A 387 -14.76 -0.39 35.37
CA LEU A 387 -15.19 -1.56 36.15
C LEU A 387 -14.45 -1.73 37.48
N LEU A 388 -13.29 -1.07 37.65
CA LEU A 388 -12.51 -1.14 38.87
C LEU A 388 -13.04 -0.16 39.94
N ILE A 389 -13.56 1.00 39.54
CA ILE A 389 -13.87 2.17 40.40
C ILE A 389 -14.79 1.88 41.62
N ASN A 390 -15.48 0.73 41.69
CA ASN A 390 -16.36 0.34 42.80
C ASN A 390 -16.05 -1.03 43.45
N ASP A 391 -14.83 -1.56 43.33
CA ASP A 391 -14.46 -2.84 43.97
C ASP A 391 -14.27 -2.72 45.50
N LYS A 392 -15.34 -2.96 46.27
CA LYS A 392 -15.37 -2.92 47.75
C LYS A 392 -14.90 -4.20 48.47
N ARG A 393 -14.26 -5.16 47.79
CA ARG A 393 -13.77 -6.40 48.43
C ARG A 393 -12.82 -6.07 49.61
N LYS A 394 -13.21 -6.42 50.85
CA LYS A 394 -12.34 -6.37 52.04
C LYS A 394 -11.28 -7.48 51.90
N GLY A 395 -9.99 -7.13 51.99
CA GLY A 395 -8.91 -8.11 52.09
C GLY A 395 -7.56 -7.76 51.45
N ASP A 396 -7.46 -6.73 50.59
CA ASP A 396 -6.21 -6.49 49.82
C ASP A 396 -5.84 -4.99 49.69
N GLY A 397 -6.09 -4.24 50.76
CA GLY A 397 -6.10 -2.77 50.78
C GLY A 397 -4.79 -2.10 50.33
N PHE A 398 -3.64 -2.74 50.54
CA PHE A 398 -2.32 -2.12 50.29
C PHE A 398 -1.85 -2.21 48.82
N LYS A 399 -2.21 -3.29 48.10
CA LYS A 399 -1.86 -3.45 46.67
C LYS A 399 -2.80 -2.66 45.75
N LYS A 400 -4.10 -2.62 46.06
CA LYS A 400 -5.10 -1.89 45.27
C LYS A 400 -4.90 -0.38 45.31
N GLN A 401 -4.60 0.21 46.48
CA GLN A 401 -4.32 1.66 46.59
C GLN A 401 -3.14 2.11 45.73
N LYS A 402 -2.08 1.29 45.64
CA LYS A 402 -0.92 1.59 44.78
C LYS A 402 -1.27 1.60 43.31
N ILE A 403 -2.09 0.65 42.84
CA ILE A 403 -2.51 0.57 41.44
C ILE A 403 -3.47 1.72 41.11
N TYR A 404 -4.44 2.04 41.98
CA TYR A 404 -5.31 3.23 41.78
C TYR A 404 -4.51 4.52 41.74
N LYS A 405 -3.53 4.69 42.63
CA LYS A 405 -2.63 5.85 42.61
C LYS A 405 -1.80 5.90 41.32
N ALA A 406 -1.31 4.75 40.84
CA ALA A 406 -0.60 4.66 39.56
C ALA A 406 -1.50 4.98 38.36
N ILE A 407 -2.77 4.55 38.36
CA ILE A 407 -3.79 4.89 37.36
C ILE A 407 -4.05 6.40 37.38
N GLU A 408 -4.21 7.01 38.55
CA GLU A 408 -4.41 8.46 38.68
C GLU A 408 -3.19 9.26 38.23
N GLU A 409 -1.98 8.80 38.57
CA GLU A 409 -0.74 9.41 38.06
C GLU A 409 -0.65 9.28 36.53
N ALA A 410 -1.00 8.13 35.96
CA ALA A 410 -1.07 7.92 34.52
C ALA A 410 -2.10 8.85 33.85
N ARG A 411 -3.28 9.00 34.46
CA ARG A 411 -4.31 9.98 34.02
C ARG A 411 -3.79 11.41 34.07
N LYS A 412 -3.08 11.81 35.14
CA LYS A 412 -2.51 13.16 35.26
C LYS A 412 -1.44 13.42 34.20
N LYS A 413 -0.59 12.42 33.93
CA LYS A 413 0.50 12.51 32.94
C LYS A 413 0.05 12.29 31.49
N GLY A 414 -1.16 11.77 31.26
CA GLY A 414 -1.64 11.38 29.93
C GLY A 414 -0.81 10.27 29.28
N ARG A 415 -0.11 9.47 30.09
CA ARG A 415 0.72 8.35 29.63
C ARG A 415 0.58 7.16 30.57
N ILE A 416 0.52 5.97 30.00
CA ILE A 416 0.46 4.71 30.73
C ILE A 416 1.61 3.80 30.28
N THR A 417 2.27 3.12 31.21
CA THR A 417 3.24 2.08 30.84
C THR A 417 2.51 0.85 30.34
N TYR A 418 3.08 0.10 29.38
CA TYR A 418 2.49 -1.16 28.93
C TYR A 418 2.28 -2.15 30.09
N GLU A 419 3.19 -2.14 31.07
CA GLU A 419 3.08 -2.95 32.30
C GLU A 419 1.86 -2.57 33.14
N LEU A 420 1.65 -1.27 33.39
CA LEU A 420 0.47 -0.82 34.13
C LEU A 420 -0.82 -1.11 33.35
N LEU A 421 -0.78 -0.97 32.02
CA LEU A 421 -1.90 -1.28 31.14
C LEU A 421 -2.27 -2.77 31.18
N GLU A 422 -1.28 -3.66 31.01
CA GLU A 422 -1.43 -5.12 31.10
C GLU A 422 -2.00 -5.51 32.47
N ARG A 423 -1.46 -4.94 33.55
CA ARG A 423 -1.94 -5.20 34.91
C ARG A 423 -3.37 -4.73 35.14
N ILE A 424 -3.77 -3.61 34.56
CA ILE A 424 -5.17 -3.16 34.62
C ILE A 424 -6.08 -4.12 33.87
N ILE A 425 -5.67 -4.56 32.68
CA ILE A 425 -6.44 -5.51 31.88
C ILE A 425 -6.67 -6.81 32.67
N GLU A 426 -5.63 -7.38 33.27
CA GLU A 426 -5.75 -8.57 34.13
C GLU A 426 -6.76 -8.36 35.25
N LEU A 427 -6.68 -7.24 35.97
CA LEU A 427 -7.60 -6.93 37.07
C LEU A 427 -9.05 -6.75 36.61
N VAL A 428 -9.25 -6.15 35.44
CA VAL A 428 -10.59 -5.98 34.85
C VAL A 428 -11.15 -7.34 34.42
N GLU A 429 -10.33 -8.21 33.83
CA GLU A 429 -10.73 -9.58 33.44
C GLU A 429 -11.08 -10.44 34.66
N GLU A 430 -10.28 -10.40 35.72
CA GLU A 430 -10.59 -11.03 37.01
C GLU A 430 -11.92 -10.49 37.58
N ARG A 431 -12.14 -9.18 37.48
CA ARG A 431 -13.37 -8.55 37.96
C ARG A 431 -14.59 -8.99 37.14
N ILE A 432 -14.46 -9.12 35.83
CA ILE A 432 -15.51 -9.63 34.95
C ILE A 432 -15.86 -11.08 35.31
N LYS A 433 -14.86 -11.94 35.53
CA LYS A 433 -15.09 -13.34 35.98
C LYS A 433 -15.90 -13.38 37.28
N PHE A 434 -15.53 -12.54 38.25
CA PHE A 434 -16.27 -12.42 39.51
C PHE A 434 -17.73 -11.93 39.31
N LEU A 435 -17.93 -10.87 38.52
CA LEU A 435 -19.26 -10.28 38.31
C LEU A 435 -20.21 -11.22 37.54
N ASN A 436 -19.69 -12.08 36.64
CA ASN A 436 -20.51 -13.07 35.95
C ASN A 436 -21.06 -14.16 36.89
N ASN A 437 -20.28 -14.55 37.90
CA ASN A 437 -20.63 -15.62 38.86
C ASN A 437 -21.45 -15.11 40.05
N LEU A 438 -21.83 -13.83 40.06
CA LEU A 438 -22.54 -13.20 41.15
C LEU A 438 -24.03 -13.55 41.11
N LYS A 439 -24.62 -13.83 42.28
CA LYS A 439 -26.06 -14.07 42.43
C LYS A 439 -26.83 -12.76 42.25
N ASP A 440 -28.02 -12.84 41.65
CA ASP A 440 -28.81 -11.66 41.30
C ASP A 440 -29.19 -10.81 42.53
N GLU A 441 -29.38 -11.46 43.68
CA GLU A 441 -29.73 -10.84 44.96
C GLU A 441 -28.62 -9.95 45.53
N GLU A 442 -27.39 -10.10 45.04
CA GLU A 442 -26.23 -9.35 45.51
C GLU A 442 -25.84 -8.21 44.56
N LEU A 443 -26.52 -8.07 43.42
CA LEU A 443 -26.22 -7.07 42.38
C LEU A 443 -26.36 -5.63 42.89
N GLU A 444 -27.26 -5.38 43.84
CA GLU A 444 -27.48 -4.04 44.42
C GLU A 444 -26.23 -3.43 45.08
N LYS A 445 -25.29 -4.28 45.52
CA LYS A 445 -24.04 -3.86 46.15
C LYS A 445 -23.02 -3.33 45.15
N PHE A 446 -23.19 -3.66 43.86
CA PHE A 446 -22.21 -3.42 42.80
C PHE A 446 -22.76 -2.58 41.63
N VAL A 447 -24.08 -2.48 41.47
CA VAL A 447 -24.74 -1.76 40.39
C VAL A 447 -25.37 -0.45 40.91
N PRO A 448 -25.13 0.71 40.26
CA PRO A 448 -25.69 1.99 40.69
C PRO A 448 -27.21 2.08 40.42
N LEU A 449 -28.02 1.79 41.44
CA LEU A 449 -29.49 1.73 41.35
C LEU A 449 -30.12 2.97 40.70
N ARG A 450 -29.66 4.18 41.07
CA ARG A 450 -30.16 5.45 40.52
C ARG A 450 -29.97 5.56 39.00
N LYS A 451 -28.84 5.08 38.46
CA LYS A 451 -28.58 5.13 37.02
C LYS A 451 -29.46 4.15 36.26
N VAL A 452 -29.65 2.95 36.79
CA VAL A 452 -30.53 1.94 36.19
C VAL A 452 -31.97 2.43 36.18
N ALA A 453 -32.42 3.07 37.26
CA ALA A 453 -33.75 3.67 37.34
C ALA A 453 -33.97 4.74 36.25
N ILE A 454 -33.02 5.67 36.09
CA ILE A 454 -33.09 6.74 35.08
C ILE A 454 -33.12 6.17 33.66
N ILE A 455 -32.24 5.21 33.33
CA ILE A 455 -32.18 4.60 31.99
C ILE A 455 -33.50 3.91 31.61
N ASN A 456 -34.21 3.36 32.61
CA ASN A 456 -35.47 2.66 32.40
C ASN A 456 -36.72 3.51 32.66
N ASN A 457 -36.56 4.84 32.80
CA ASN A 457 -37.65 5.78 33.11
C ASN A 457 -38.47 5.42 34.36
N ILE A 458 -37.81 4.86 35.38
CA ILE A 458 -38.40 4.53 36.68
C ILE A 458 -37.92 5.57 37.71
N PRO A 459 -38.80 6.15 38.54
CA PRO A 459 -38.39 7.02 39.63
C PRO A 459 -37.36 6.31 40.55
N PRO A 460 -36.20 6.92 40.88
CA PRO A 460 -35.14 6.26 41.65
C PRO A 460 -35.59 5.72 43.01
N THR A 461 -36.52 6.42 43.67
CA THR A 461 -37.11 5.99 44.94
C THR A 461 -37.97 4.73 44.78
N SER A 462 -38.76 4.65 43.71
CA SER A 462 -39.57 3.47 43.38
C SER A 462 -38.70 2.28 43.00
N PHE A 463 -37.67 2.48 42.19
CA PHE A 463 -36.74 1.42 41.79
C PHE A 463 -35.99 0.83 42.99
N SER A 464 -35.50 1.68 43.92
CA SER A 464 -34.85 1.21 45.14
C SER A 464 -35.78 0.34 46.00
N ARG A 465 -37.07 0.69 46.12
CA ARG A 465 -38.05 -0.14 46.83
C ARG A 465 -38.30 -1.47 46.13
N MET A 466 -38.34 -1.49 44.79
CA MET A 466 -38.49 -2.73 44.02
C MET A 466 -37.30 -3.68 44.25
N VAL A 467 -36.07 -3.14 44.26
CA VAL A 467 -34.85 -3.92 44.53
C VAL A 467 -34.84 -4.47 45.95
N GLN A 468 -35.20 -3.66 46.96
CA GLN A 468 -35.32 -4.11 48.36
C GLN A 468 -36.37 -5.23 48.55
N ARG A 469 -37.44 -5.22 47.75
CA ARG A 469 -38.47 -6.27 47.74
C ARG A 469 -38.09 -7.50 46.90
N LYS A 470 -36.87 -7.56 46.36
CA LYS A 470 -36.40 -8.60 45.44
C LYS A 470 -37.34 -8.81 44.24
N ASP A 471 -37.92 -7.71 43.74
CA ASP A 471 -38.78 -7.75 42.57
C ASP A 471 -38.05 -8.32 41.36
N LYS A 472 -38.62 -9.34 40.72
CA LYS A 472 -38.00 -10.07 39.60
C LYS A 472 -37.67 -9.15 38.43
N LYS A 473 -38.52 -8.14 38.15
CA LYS A 473 -38.31 -7.18 37.06
C LYS A 473 -37.14 -6.25 37.39
N ALA A 474 -37.04 -5.79 38.64
CA ALA A 474 -35.91 -4.97 39.08
C ALA A 474 -34.57 -5.72 39.03
N LEU A 475 -34.53 -6.99 39.46
CA LEU A 475 -33.33 -7.83 39.39
C LEU A 475 -32.87 -8.08 37.94
N ILE A 476 -33.81 -8.33 37.02
CA ILE A 476 -33.50 -8.46 35.58
C ILE A 476 -32.90 -7.15 35.03
N LEU A 477 -33.46 -5.99 35.39
CA LEU A 477 -32.92 -4.69 34.96
C LEU A 477 -31.51 -4.44 35.48
N LEU A 478 -31.22 -4.82 36.74
CA LEU A 478 -29.86 -4.77 37.29
C LEU A 478 -28.89 -5.70 36.54
N ARG A 479 -29.33 -6.92 36.21
CA ARG A 479 -28.52 -7.90 35.48
C ARG A 479 -28.24 -7.45 34.05
N ASN A 480 -29.24 -6.91 33.35
CA ASN A 480 -29.08 -6.40 31.99
C ASN A 480 -28.08 -5.24 31.94
N TYR A 481 -28.20 -4.28 32.86
CA TYR A 481 -27.24 -3.18 32.97
C TYR A 481 -25.82 -3.68 33.25
N LEU A 482 -25.66 -4.66 34.15
CA LEU A 482 -24.35 -5.26 34.44
C LEU A 482 -23.76 -5.96 33.21
N ASN A 483 -24.57 -6.78 32.53
CA ASN A 483 -24.15 -7.50 31.32
C ASN A 483 -23.72 -6.54 30.21
N GLU A 484 -24.45 -5.44 30.02
CA GLU A 484 -24.09 -4.38 29.07
C GLU A 484 -22.74 -3.74 29.42
N LYS A 485 -22.50 -3.42 30.70
CA LYS A 485 -21.20 -2.89 31.15
C LYS A 485 -20.05 -3.88 31.06
N ILE A 486 -20.32 -5.17 31.27
CA ILE A 486 -19.33 -6.23 31.03
C ILE A 486 -19.02 -6.34 29.53
N ARG A 487 -20.03 -6.26 28.66
CA ARG A 487 -19.84 -6.28 27.21
C ARG A 487 -18.99 -5.09 26.74
N GLU A 488 -19.36 -3.87 27.13
CA GLU A 488 -18.58 -2.64 26.83
C GLU A 488 -17.12 -2.78 27.28
N ALA A 489 -16.87 -3.30 28.49
CA ALA A 489 -15.52 -3.48 28.98
C ALA A 489 -14.74 -4.58 28.25
N LYS A 490 -15.39 -5.67 27.85
CA LYS A 490 -14.76 -6.73 27.03
C LYS A 490 -14.37 -6.20 25.66
N GLU A 491 -15.26 -5.46 25.01
CA GLU A 491 -15.00 -4.82 23.71
C GLU A 491 -13.83 -3.83 23.81
N GLU A 492 -13.80 -3.01 24.86
CA GLU A 492 -12.71 -2.05 25.09
C GLU A 492 -11.38 -2.74 25.40
N ILE A 493 -11.39 -3.80 26.23
CA ILE A 493 -10.18 -4.62 26.47
C ILE A 493 -9.68 -5.24 25.18
N GLN A 494 -10.57 -5.82 24.37
CA GLN A 494 -10.21 -6.44 23.10
C GLN A 494 -9.58 -5.41 22.15
N ARG A 495 -10.16 -4.22 22.05
CA ARG A 495 -9.63 -3.11 21.26
C ARG A 495 -8.25 -2.67 21.74
N ILE A 496 -8.06 -2.52 23.04
CA ILE A 496 -6.77 -2.12 23.65
C ILE A 496 -5.72 -3.22 23.48
N LYS A 497 -6.11 -4.49 23.60
CA LYS A 497 -5.25 -5.64 23.30
C LYS A 497 -4.82 -5.63 21.84
N ALA A 498 -5.73 -5.40 20.89
CA ALA A 498 -5.40 -5.32 19.47
C ALA A 498 -4.44 -4.16 19.16
N LEU A 499 -4.69 -2.98 19.72
CA LEU A 499 -3.88 -1.77 19.46
C LEU A 499 -2.47 -1.80 20.08
N TYR A 500 -2.34 -2.32 21.29
CA TYR A 500 -1.09 -2.21 22.07
C TYR A 500 -0.37 -3.55 22.29
N PHE A 501 -1.10 -4.66 22.26
CA PHE A 501 -0.52 -5.99 22.47
C PHE A 501 -0.68 -6.90 21.23
N GLY A 502 -1.24 -6.36 20.15
CA GLY A 502 -1.47 -7.04 18.89
C GLY A 502 -0.33 -6.84 17.90
N SER A 503 -0.70 -6.77 16.63
CA SER A 503 0.23 -6.85 15.51
C SER A 503 1.04 -5.58 15.25
N LEU A 504 0.68 -4.48 15.90
CA LEU A 504 1.32 -3.18 15.76
C LEU A 504 1.90 -2.72 17.09
N ARG A 505 3.03 -1.99 17.01
CA ARG A 505 3.65 -1.30 18.15
C ARG A 505 3.85 0.16 17.80
N VAL A 506 3.64 1.02 18.78
CA VAL A 506 3.84 2.47 18.62
C VAL A 506 5.23 2.87 19.07
N GLU A 507 5.95 3.62 18.24
CA GLU A 507 7.27 4.16 18.53
C GLU A 507 7.37 5.65 18.20
N LYS A 508 8.21 6.39 18.93
CA LYS A 508 8.43 7.81 18.63
C LYS A 508 9.39 7.98 17.48
N VAL A 509 9.14 8.94 16.60
CA VAL A 509 10.10 9.41 15.61
C VAL A 509 11.20 10.17 16.33
N LYS A 510 12.43 9.70 16.16
CA LYS A 510 13.63 10.32 16.73
C LYS A 510 14.26 11.32 15.77
N LYS A 511 14.25 11.01 14.47
CA LYS A 511 14.93 11.79 13.44
C LYS A 511 14.20 11.68 12.11
N VAL A 512 14.15 12.79 11.37
CA VAL A 512 13.66 12.86 9.98
C VAL A 512 14.75 13.50 9.12
N GLU A 513 15.22 12.80 8.11
CA GLU A 513 16.29 13.26 7.21
C GLU A 513 15.79 13.32 5.78
N TYR A 514 16.35 14.24 5.00
CA TYR A 514 16.01 14.44 3.59
C TYR A 514 17.23 14.17 2.73
N GLU A 515 17.05 13.41 1.66
CA GLU A 515 18.08 13.11 0.67
C GLU A 515 17.54 13.46 -0.72
N GLU A 516 18.26 14.26 -1.49
CA GLU A 516 17.96 14.44 -2.91
C GLU A 516 18.67 13.36 -3.71
N VAL A 517 17.88 12.56 -4.42
CA VAL A 517 18.37 11.48 -5.27
C VAL A 517 18.07 11.81 -6.72
N LYS A 518 18.98 11.44 -7.60
CA LYS A 518 18.84 11.58 -9.05
C LYS A 518 18.98 10.21 -9.67
N ASP A 519 18.01 9.87 -10.52
CA ASP A 519 18.03 8.66 -11.31
C ASP A 519 18.19 7.36 -10.47
N GLU A 520 17.63 7.37 -9.25
CA GLU A 520 17.66 6.22 -8.35
C GLU A 520 16.44 5.34 -8.60
N ILE A 521 16.61 4.02 -8.60
CA ILE A 521 15.48 3.10 -8.68
C ILE A 521 14.76 3.08 -7.33
N ILE A 522 13.44 3.28 -7.34
CA ILE A 522 12.54 3.10 -6.21
C ILE A 522 11.51 2.02 -6.57
N PHE A 523 10.87 1.46 -5.57
CA PHE A 523 9.91 0.38 -5.80
C PHE A 523 8.72 0.45 -4.84
N ASP A 524 7.62 -0.18 -5.21
CA ASP A 524 6.41 -0.30 -4.41
C ASP A 524 5.79 -1.69 -4.55
N LEU A 525 4.93 -2.06 -3.60
CA LEU A 525 4.12 -3.26 -3.66
C LEU A 525 2.63 -2.91 -3.68
N SER A 526 1.92 -3.47 -4.66
CA SER A 526 0.47 -3.41 -4.72
C SER A 526 -0.14 -4.66 -4.09
N VAL A 527 -0.81 -4.50 -2.95
CA VAL A 527 -1.52 -5.58 -2.24
C VAL A 527 -3.02 -5.37 -2.45
N PRO A 528 -3.76 -6.33 -3.05
CA PRO A 528 -5.20 -6.23 -3.22
C PRO A 528 -5.93 -6.08 -1.87
N GLN A 529 -7.04 -5.35 -1.89
CA GLN A 529 -7.95 -5.08 -0.76
C GLN A 529 -7.41 -4.07 0.26
N THR A 530 -6.25 -4.33 0.85
CA THR A 530 -5.72 -3.56 1.99
C THR A 530 -4.69 -2.54 1.59
N HIS A 531 -3.99 -2.74 0.48
CA HIS A 531 -2.92 -1.87 0.00
C HIS A 531 -1.78 -1.63 1.00
N THR A 532 -1.63 -2.51 2.01
CA THR A 532 -0.57 -2.40 3.01
C THR A 532 0.44 -3.52 2.95
N PHE A 533 1.69 -3.22 3.28
CA PHE A 533 2.76 -4.20 3.43
C PHE A 533 3.80 -3.74 4.46
N PHE A 534 4.64 -4.67 4.92
CA PHE A 534 5.70 -4.37 5.91
C PHE A 534 7.08 -4.23 5.25
N GLY A 535 7.71 -3.07 5.42
CA GLY A 535 9.04 -2.77 4.87
C GLY A 535 9.86 -1.80 5.72
N GLY A 536 11.18 -1.79 5.56
CA GLY A 536 12.10 -1.01 6.39
C GLY A 536 12.83 -1.83 7.45
N LEU A 537 13.90 -1.26 8.01
CA LEU A 537 14.65 -1.86 9.10
C LEU A 537 13.75 -1.92 10.35
N GLY A 538 13.39 -3.14 10.76
CA GLY A 538 12.41 -3.37 11.82
C GLY A 538 10.95 -3.10 11.43
N PHE A 539 10.67 -3.06 10.12
CA PHE A 539 9.36 -3.20 9.48
C PHE A 539 8.30 -2.14 9.87
N PHE A 540 8.24 -1.06 9.10
CA PHE A 540 7.11 -0.11 9.09
C PHE A 540 5.94 -0.68 8.30
N LEU A 541 4.72 -0.23 8.65
CA LEU A 541 3.54 -0.45 7.82
C LEU A 541 3.44 0.64 6.74
N LEU A 542 3.44 0.21 5.48
CA LEU A 542 3.45 1.04 4.28
C LEU A 542 2.11 0.93 3.55
N HIS A 543 1.64 1.96 2.83
CA HIS A 543 0.31 1.98 2.20
C HIS A 543 0.23 2.69 0.83
N ASN A 544 -0.55 2.15 -0.12
CA ASN A 544 -0.81 2.77 -1.45
C ASN A 544 -2.29 3.21 -1.65
N THR A 545 -2.63 4.29 -2.38
CA THR A 545 -4.02 4.81 -2.51
C THR A 545 -4.51 4.88 -3.97
N VAL A 546 -5.76 4.45 -4.23
CA VAL A 546 -6.40 4.52 -5.57
C VAL A 546 -7.92 4.85 -5.46
N LEU A 547 -8.32 6.12 -5.63
CA LEU A 547 -9.74 6.55 -5.57
C LEU A 547 -10.62 5.84 -6.60
N VAL A 548 -10.13 5.63 -7.82
CA VAL A 548 -10.89 4.95 -8.88
C VAL A 548 -11.15 3.47 -8.54
N GLN A 549 -10.24 2.82 -7.80
CA GLN A 549 -10.45 1.48 -7.30
C GLN A 549 -11.52 1.44 -6.20
N ALA A 550 -11.60 2.47 -5.34
CA ALA A 550 -12.67 2.54 -4.33
C ALA A 550 -14.07 2.63 -4.99
N LEU A 551 -14.17 3.28 -6.15
CA LEU A 551 -15.43 3.43 -6.90
C LEU A 551 -15.76 2.20 -7.77
N THR A 552 -14.77 1.56 -8.38
CA THR A 552 -14.98 0.54 -9.41
C THR A 552 -14.61 -0.88 -9.00
N GLY A 553 -13.83 -1.03 -7.92
CA GLY A 553 -13.20 -2.29 -7.53
C GLY A 553 -12.06 -2.74 -8.47
N LYS A 554 -11.73 -1.95 -9.51
CA LYS A 554 -10.72 -2.26 -10.53
C LYS A 554 -9.60 -1.21 -10.53
N LEU A 555 -8.38 -1.64 -10.87
CA LEU A 555 -7.24 -0.76 -11.10
C LEU A 555 -7.26 -0.23 -12.55
N THR A 556 -6.94 1.05 -12.72
CA THR A 556 -6.93 1.75 -14.03
C THR A 556 -5.63 1.60 -14.80
N LEU A 557 -4.53 1.23 -14.13
CA LEU A 557 -3.24 0.92 -14.75
C LEU A 557 -3.30 -0.49 -15.36
N GLN A 558 -3.34 -0.59 -16.69
CA GLN A 558 -3.40 -1.90 -17.39
C GLN A 558 -2.38 -2.05 -18.52
N HIS A 559 -1.76 -0.96 -19.02
CA HIS A 559 -0.74 -1.09 -20.05
C HIS A 559 0.65 -1.36 -19.47
N SER A 560 1.42 -2.20 -20.14
CA SER A 560 2.81 -2.48 -19.78
C SER A 560 3.63 -1.19 -19.60
N GLU A 561 3.51 -0.18 -20.46
CA GLU A 561 4.19 1.13 -20.28
C GLU A 561 3.70 1.95 -19.07
N GLU A 562 2.43 1.86 -18.67
CA GLU A 562 1.83 2.60 -17.53
C GLU A 562 2.09 1.91 -16.20
N LEU A 563 2.05 0.58 -16.25
CA LEU A 563 2.44 -0.30 -15.18
C LEU A 563 3.94 -0.16 -14.92
N LYS A 564 4.74 0.02 -15.97
CA LYS A 564 6.13 0.52 -15.89
C LYS A 564 6.13 1.91 -15.22
N ARG A 565 5.40 2.87 -15.81
CA ARG A 565 5.00 4.24 -15.39
C ARG A 565 4.94 4.56 -13.87
N GLY A 566 4.30 3.66 -13.14
CA GLY A 566 3.68 3.99 -11.85
C GLY A 566 2.73 5.19 -11.95
N ILE A 567 2.36 5.45 -13.20
CA ILE A 567 1.99 6.58 -14.03
C ILE A 567 0.84 6.23 -14.96
N THR A 568 -0.36 6.75 -14.77
CA THR A 568 -1.31 6.75 -15.90
C THR A 568 -0.64 7.58 -17.00
N ILE A 569 -0.26 6.98 -18.14
CA ILE A 569 0.38 7.70 -19.28
C ILE A 569 -0.64 7.91 -20.38
N LYS A 570 -1.42 6.87 -20.64
CA LYS A 570 -2.57 6.85 -21.52
C LYS A 570 -3.80 6.92 -20.61
N LEU A 571 -4.95 7.19 -21.20
CA LEU A 571 -6.19 7.28 -20.42
C LEU A 571 -6.49 5.89 -19.83
N GLY A 572 -6.68 5.83 -18.51
CA GLY A 572 -7.05 4.63 -17.76
C GLY A 572 -8.57 4.53 -17.61
N TYR A 573 -9.12 3.32 -17.64
CA TYR A 573 -10.57 3.13 -17.71
C TYR A 573 -11.08 2.11 -16.70
N ALA A 574 -12.20 2.42 -16.07
CA ALA A 574 -12.87 1.47 -15.19
C ALA A 574 -14.38 1.74 -15.08
N ASP A 575 -15.18 0.70 -15.33
CA ASP A 575 -16.64 0.77 -15.20
C ASP A 575 -17.09 0.48 -13.77
N ALA A 576 -18.12 1.19 -13.30
CA ALA A 576 -18.87 0.88 -12.10
C ALA A 576 -20.38 0.91 -12.39
N THR A 577 -21.10 -0.08 -11.86
CA THR A 577 -22.57 -0.05 -11.82
C THR A 577 -23.01 0.56 -10.50
N ILE A 578 -23.83 1.61 -10.56
CA ILE A 578 -24.43 2.27 -9.41
C ILE A 578 -25.73 1.55 -9.05
N TYR A 579 -25.82 1.14 -7.78
CA TYR A 579 -26.99 0.51 -7.20
C TYR A 579 -27.57 1.38 -6.10
N LYS A 580 -28.90 1.34 -5.94
CA LYS A 580 -29.62 1.99 -4.86
C LYS A 580 -30.31 0.95 -4.01
N CYS A 581 -30.17 1.05 -2.69
CA CYS A 581 -30.87 0.16 -1.77
C CYS A 581 -32.30 0.67 -1.53
N PRO A 582 -33.35 -0.14 -1.80
CA PRO A 582 -34.72 0.26 -1.55
C PRO A 582 -35.05 0.37 -0.05
N GLN A 583 -34.35 -0.38 0.81
CA GLN A 583 -34.59 -0.35 2.27
C GLN A 583 -34.01 0.87 2.98
N CYS A 584 -32.75 1.24 2.66
CA CYS A 584 -32.07 2.35 3.35
C CYS A 584 -31.84 3.58 2.48
N GLY A 585 -32.22 3.54 1.21
CA GLY A 585 -32.09 4.65 0.25
C GLY A 585 -30.66 4.99 -0.17
N ARG A 586 -29.64 4.28 0.34
CA ARG A 586 -28.22 4.57 0.07
C ARG A 586 -27.75 3.99 -1.26
N TYR A 587 -26.76 4.65 -1.85
CA TYR A 587 -26.11 4.23 -3.09
C TYR A 587 -24.83 3.43 -2.82
N SER A 588 -24.51 2.50 -3.70
CA SER A 588 -23.27 1.71 -3.64
C SER A 588 -22.94 1.12 -5.02
N ASN A 589 -21.81 0.42 -5.12
CA ASN A 589 -21.41 -0.32 -6.33
C ASN A 589 -21.60 -1.85 -6.20
N SER A 590 -22.44 -2.29 -5.25
CA SER A 590 -22.64 -3.71 -4.93
C SER A 590 -24.11 -4.13 -5.07
N LYS A 591 -24.33 -5.36 -5.54
CA LYS A 591 -25.66 -6.02 -5.62
C LYS A 591 -26.32 -6.24 -4.25
N LYS A 592 -25.51 -6.29 -3.19
CA LYS A 592 -25.97 -6.31 -1.80
C LYS A 592 -25.51 -5.04 -1.09
N CYS A 593 -26.44 -4.41 -0.37
CA CYS A 593 -26.17 -3.16 0.31
C CYS A 593 -25.10 -3.36 1.39
N PRO A 594 -23.98 -2.62 1.37
CA PRO A 594 -22.92 -2.77 2.37
C PRO A 594 -23.34 -2.29 3.77
N PHE A 595 -24.50 -1.61 3.90
CA PHE A 595 -24.98 -1.06 5.17
C PHE A 595 -26.08 -1.90 5.82
N CYS A 596 -26.97 -2.51 5.04
CA CYS A 596 -28.11 -3.27 5.56
C CYS A 596 -28.28 -4.66 4.93
N PHE A 597 -27.35 -5.09 4.07
CA PHE A 597 -27.28 -6.41 3.42
C PHE A 597 -28.47 -6.82 2.55
N ALA A 598 -29.47 -5.95 2.39
CA ALA A 598 -30.57 -6.15 1.45
C ALA A 598 -30.10 -6.06 0.00
N ASP A 599 -30.86 -6.70 -0.90
CA ASP A 599 -30.63 -6.62 -2.33
C ASP A 599 -30.85 -5.18 -2.83
N THR A 600 -30.00 -4.77 -3.77
CA THR A 600 -30.00 -3.42 -4.32
C THR A 600 -30.50 -3.40 -5.76
N GLU A 601 -31.10 -2.29 -6.15
CA GLU A 601 -31.63 -2.09 -7.49
C GLU A 601 -30.64 -1.32 -8.36
N ILE A 602 -30.39 -1.82 -9.57
CA ILE A 602 -29.52 -1.16 -10.53
C ILE A 602 -30.13 0.19 -10.93
N GLN A 603 -29.36 1.26 -10.85
CA GLN A 603 -29.75 2.58 -11.34
C GLN A 603 -29.17 2.81 -12.74
N ARG A 604 -27.83 2.79 -12.84
CA ARG A 604 -27.11 2.98 -14.10
C ARG A 604 -25.67 2.48 -14.01
N THR A 605 -25.00 2.41 -15.16
CA THR A 605 -23.57 2.14 -15.26
C THR A 605 -22.84 3.43 -15.65
N VAL A 606 -21.69 3.68 -15.03
CA VAL A 606 -20.81 4.81 -15.34
C VAL A 606 -19.41 4.29 -15.66
N SER A 607 -18.76 4.92 -16.64
CA SER A 607 -17.39 4.62 -17.02
C SER A 607 -16.48 5.74 -16.52
N PHE A 608 -15.55 5.43 -15.63
CA PHE A 608 -14.55 6.41 -15.18
C PHE A 608 -13.37 6.45 -16.13
N VAL A 609 -13.01 7.66 -16.55
CA VAL A 609 -11.83 7.96 -17.37
C VAL A 609 -10.80 8.64 -16.46
N ASP A 610 -9.80 7.88 -16.04
CA ASP A 610 -8.72 8.35 -15.20
C ASP A 610 -7.64 8.99 -16.08
N SER A 611 -7.46 10.30 -15.91
CA SER A 611 -6.48 11.05 -16.70
C SER A 611 -5.19 11.26 -15.90
N PRO A 612 -4.02 11.22 -16.54
CA PRO A 612 -2.75 11.45 -15.86
C PRO A 612 -2.69 12.83 -15.18
N GLY A 613 -2.33 12.87 -13.88
CA GLY A 613 -2.22 14.13 -13.13
C GLY A 613 -0.88 14.87 -13.26
N HIS A 614 0.07 14.37 -14.06
CA HIS A 614 1.41 14.96 -14.15
C HIS A 614 1.51 16.06 -15.23
N GLU A 615 2.26 17.13 -14.97
CA GLU A 615 2.48 18.30 -15.87
C GLU A 615 2.97 17.97 -17.29
N VAL A 616 3.35 16.72 -17.56
CA VAL A 616 3.83 16.25 -18.86
C VAL A 616 2.66 15.79 -19.76
N LEU A 617 1.44 15.67 -19.23
CA LEU A 617 0.35 14.92 -19.85
C LEU A 617 -0.97 15.71 -19.98
N THR A 618 -0.95 17.05 -19.89
CA THR A 618 -2.13 17.93 -20.16
C THR A 618 -2.76 17.66 -21.53
N ALA A 619 -1.94 17.36 -22.54
CA ALA A 619 -2.41 16.98 -23.88
C ALA A 619 -3.23 15.67 -23.86
N THR A 620 -2.90 14.72 -22.98
CA THR A 620 -3.63 13.46 -22.81
C THR A 620 -4.98 13.71 -22.13
N VAL A 621 -5.04 14.60 -21.14
CA VAL A 621 -6.29 15.04 -20.50
C VAL A 621 -7.26 15.63 -21.54
N LEU A 622 -6.77 16.52 -22.40
CA LEU A 622 -7.57 17.14 -23.46
C LEU A 622 -8.05 16.12 -24.51
N THR A 623 -7.21 15.13 -24.83
CA THR A 623 -7.57 14.03 -25.76
C THR A 623 -8.74 13.18 -25.21
N GLY A 624 -8.79 12.97 -23.90
CA GLY A 624 -9.87 12.25 -23.23
C GLY A 624 -11.13 13.10 -23.00
N ALA A 625 -11.00 14.42 -22.97
CA ALA A 625 -12.11 15.32 -22.67
C ALA A 625 -13.23 15.29 -23.71
N GLY A 626 -12.92 14.94 -24.97
CA GLY A 626 -13.93 14.81 -26.03
C GLY A 626 -14.93 13.67 -25.84
N VAL A 627 -14.66 12.70 -24.95
CA VAL A 627 -15.57 11.60 -24.63
C VAL A 627 -16.22 11.73 -23.25
N ILE A 628 -15.85 12.74 -22.46
CA ILE A 628 -16.30 12.91 -21.07
C ILE A 628 -17.60 13.72 -21.04
N ASP A 629 -18.62 13.18 -20.36
CA ASP A 629 -19.93 13.84 -20.18
C ASP A 629 -19.99 14.67 -18.86
N GLY A 630 -19.15 14.33 -17.88
CA GLY A 630 -19.05 15.02 -16.59
C GLY A 630 -17.74 14.71 -15.87
N ALA A 631 -17.37 15.50 -14.85
CA ALA A 631 -16.06 15.36 -14.21
C ALA A 631 -16.11 15.29 -12.68
N LEU A 632 -15.24 14.46 -12.11
CA LEU A 632 -14.86 14.51 -10.70
C LEU A 632 -13.58 15.35 -10.57
N LEU A 633 -13.69 16.54 -9.97
CA LEU A 633 -12.53 17.36 -9.65
C LEU A 633 -12.04 16.99 -8.24
N VAL A 634 -10.94 16.25 -8.17
CA VAL A 634 -10.40 15.71 -6.92
C VAL A 634 -9.39 16.69 -6.32
N ILE A 635 -9.70 17.19 -5.12
CA ILE A 635 -8.88 18.15 -4.37
C ILE A 635 -8.57 17.55 -3.01
N ALA A 636 -7.29 17.47 -2.66
CA ALA A 636 -6.87 16.93 -1.37
C ALA A 636 -7.13 17.94 -0.24
N ALA A 637 -7.78 17.50 0.83
CA ALA A 637 -8.13 18.35 1.96
C ALA A 637 -6.91 18.82 2.77
N ASN A 638 -5.79 18.09 2.70
CA ASN A 638 -4.54 18.41 3.39
C ASN A 638 -3.60 19.34 2.62
N GLU A 639 -3.98 19.77 1.41
CA GLU A 639 -3.21 20.70 0.60
C GLU A 639 -3.90 22.06 0.52
N LYS A 640 -3.12 23.12 0.31
CA LYS A 640 -3.67 24.45 0.08
C LYS A 640 -4.44 24.47 -1.24
N CYS A 641 -5.68 24.96 -1.23
CA CYS A 641 -6.46 25.14 -2.45
C CYS A 641 -6.39 26.60 -2.93
N PRO A 642 -6.23 26.88 -4.24
CA PRO A 642 -5.99 25.93 -5.33
C PRO A 642 -4.50 25.58 -5.52
N GLN A 643 -4.24 24.38 -6.06
CA GLN A 643 -2.93 24.01 -6.61
C GLN A 643 -2.85 24.39 -8.10
N PRO A 644 -1.65 24.69 -8.65
CA PRO A 644 -1.51 25.08 -10.07
C PRO A 644 -2.14 24.08 -11.06
N GLN A 645 -2.01 22.79 -10.81
CA GLN A 645 -2.62 21.72 -11.62
C GLN A 645 -4.15 21.70 -11.52
N THR A 646 -4.69 21.97 -10.33
CA THR A 646 -6.15 22.08 -10.12
C THR A 646 -6.74 23.23 -10.93
N VAL A 647 -6.02 24.35 -11.03
CA VAL A 647 -6.40 25.48 -11.89
C VAL A 647 -6.38 25.07 -13.37
N GLU A 648 -5.31 24.39 -13.80
CA GLU A 648 -5.16 23.91 -15.18
C GLU A 648 -6.28 22.93 -15.58
N HIS A 649 -6.61 21.96 -14.72
CA HIS A 649 -7.70 21.01 -14.96
C HIS A 649 -9.07 21.69 -15.05
N LEU A 650 -9.37 22.64 -14.16
CA LEU A 650 -10.63 23.38 -14.20
C LEU A 650 -10.75 24.21 -15.48
N LYS A 651 -9.65 24.83 -15.93
CA LYS A 651 -9.61 25.56 -17.19
C LYS A 651 -9.75 24.66 -18.41
N ALA A 652 -9.15 23.47 -18.38
CA ALA A 652 -9.36 22.48 -19.44
C ALA A 652 -10.84 22.07 -19.56
N LEU A 653 -11.51 21.81 -18.42
CA LEU A 653 -12.95 21.51 -18.41
C LEU A 653 -13.80 22.66 -18.97
N GLU A 654 -13.43 23.92 -18.67
CA GLU A 654 -14.10 25.13 -19.17
C GLU A 654 -13.97 25.30 -20.69
N ILE A 655 -12.80 24.99 -21.25
CA ILE A 655 -12.57 25.04 -22.70
C ILE A 655 -13.41 23.98 -23.42
N VAL A 656 -13.43 22.76 -22.88
CA VAL A 656 -14.17 21.64 -23.45
C VAL A 656 -15.68 21.82 -23.27
N GLY A 657 -16.10 22.60 -22.26
CA GLY A 657 -17.50 22.89 -21.98
C GLY A 657 -18.19 21.86 -21.10
N ILE A 658 -17.43 21.14 -20.27
CA ILE A 658 -17.99 20.14 -19.33
C ILE A 658 -18.41 20.88 -18.06
N ASP A 659 -19.70 21.20 -17.93
CA ASP A 659 -20.27 21.94 -16.80
C ASP A 659 -20.78 21.02 -15.67
N LYS A 660 -20.97 19.72 -15.93
CA LYS A 660 -21.41 18.73 -14.94
C LYS A 660 -20.24 18.25 -14.11
N ILE A 661 -19.91 19.02 -13.07
CA ILE A 661 -18.77 18.77 -12.19
C ILE A 661 -19.25 18.40 -10.79
N VAL A 662 -18.62 17.39 -10.19
CA VAL A 662 -18.69 17.09 -8.75
C VAL A 662 -17.29 17.26 -8.18
N ILE A 663 -17.14 18.09 -7.15
CA ILE A 663 -15.86 18.31 -6.50
C ILE A 663 -15.70 17.28 -5.38
N VAL A 664 -14.63 16.51 -5.43
CA VAL A 664 -14.32 15.48 -4.45
C VAL A 664 -13.24 16.01 -3.53
N GLN A 665 -13.63 16.43 -2.32
CA GLN A 665 -12.69 16.80 -1.28
C GLN A 665 -12.17 15.50 -0.64
N THR A 666 -11.02 15.01 -1.12
CA THR A 666 -10.44 13.71 -0.72
C THR A 666 -9.47 13.87 0.46
N LYS A 667 -9.05 12.74 1.05
CA LYS A 667 -8.15 12.68 2.22
C LYS A 667 -8.68 13.44 3.44
N ILE A 668 -10.00 13.49 3.64
CA ILE A 668 -10.60 14.13 4.83
C ILE A 668 -10.19 13.44 6.13
N ASP A 669 -9.79 12.17 6.05
CA ASP A 669 -9.24 11.38 7.15
C ASP A 669 -7.86 11.87 7.60
N THR A 670 -7.18 12.69 6.80
CA THR A 670 -5.83 13.20 7.09
C THR A 670 -5.81 14.59 7.71
N VAL A 671 -6.98 15.22 7.91
CA VAL A 671 -7.10 16.60 8.40
C VAL A 671 -8.15 16.74 9.50
N THR A 672 -7.99 17.76 10.34
CA THR A 672 -9.00 18.07 11.37
C THR A 672 -10.27 18.64 10.73
N LYS A 673 -11.40 18.59 11.46
CA LYS A 673 -12.67 19.18 11.00
C LYS A 673 -12.52 20.66 10.61
N GLU A 674 -11.75 21.42 11.38
CA GLU A 674 -11.51 22.85 11.13
C GLU A 674 -10.70 23.07 9.85
N GLN A 675 -9.66 22.26 9.63
CA GLN A 675 -8.85 22.31 8.41
C GLN A 675 -9.66 21.86 7.19
N ALA A 676 -10.48 20.82 7.31
CA ALA A 676 -11.39 20.38 6.25
C ALA A 676 -12.41 21.48 5.89
N LEU A 677 -12.97 22.17 6.89
CA LEU A 677 -13.89 23.30 6.68
C LEU A 677 -13.19 24.51 6.05
N LYS A 678 -11.95 24.81 6.47
CA LYS A 678 -11.14 25.87 5.87
C LYS A 678 -10.84 25.55 4.40
N ASN A 679 -10.36 24.35 4.11
CA ASN A 679 -10.10 23.90 2.74
C ASN A 679 -11.39 23.90 1.91
N TYR A 680 -12.54 23.54 2.50
CA TYR A 680 -13.84 23.64 1.85
C TYR A 680 -14.20 25.09 1.48
N GLN A 681 -13.88 26.07 2.34
CA GLN A 681 -14.04 27.50 2.01
C GLN A 681 -13.07 27.93 0.90
N GLU A 682 -11.80 27.52 0.96
CA GLU A 682 -10.82 27.80 -0.08
C GLU A 682 -11.27 27.24 -1.45
N ILE A 683 -11.84 26.02 -1.47
CA ILE A 683 -12.44 25.43 -2.67
C ILE A 683 -13.59 26.30 -3.18
N LYS A 684 -14.51 26.72 -2.30
CA LYS A 684 -15.64 27.59 -2.69
C LYS A 684 -15.19 28.92 -3.26
N GLU A 685 -14.19 29.55 -2.67
CA GLU A 685 -13.61 30.78 -3.18
C GLU A 685 -12.93 30.57 -4.53
N PHE A 686 -12.19 29.46 -4.68
CA PHE A 686 -11.51 29.11 -5.93
C PHE A 686 -12.48 28.89 -7.11
N VAL A 687 -13.61 28.19 -6.88
CA VAL A 687 -14.56 27.88 -7.96
C VAL A 687 -15.54 29.01 -8.26
N LYS A 688 -15.57 30.06 -7.44
CA LYS A 688 -16.44 31.22 -7.63
C LYS A 688 -16.15 31.91 -8.97
N GLY A 689 -17.18 32.17 -9.77
CA GLY A 689 -17.04 32.77 -11.10
C GLY A 689 -16.52 31.81 -12.17
N THR A 690 -16.45 30.50 -11.89
CA THR A 690 -16.05 29.46 -12.84
C THR A 690 -17.23 28.55 -13.18
N ILE A 691 -17.05 27.67 -14.17
CA ILE A 691 -18.05 26.65 -14.52
C ILE A 691 -18.38 25.68 -13.37
N ALA A 692 -17.51 25.60 -12.34
CA ALA A 692 -17.69 24.74 -11.18
C ALA A 692 -18.28 25.48 -9.95
N GLU A 693 -18.74 26.73 -10.09
CA GLU A 693 -19.25 27.53 -8.96
C GLU A 693 -20.38 26.83 -8.18
N ASN A 694 -21.27 26.16 -8.90
CA ASN A 694 -22.41 25.45 -8.33
C ASN A 694 -22.16 23.94 -8.12
N ALA A 695 -20.93 23.46 -8.33
CA ALA A 695 -20.61 22.05 -8.20
C ALA A 695 -20.71 21.60 -6.72
N PRO A 696 -21.32 20.44 -6.42
CA PRO A 696 -21.34 19.92 -5.06
C PRO A 696 -19.93 19.52 -4.63
N ILE A 697 -19.54 19.93 -3.42
CA ILE A 697 -18.28 19.53 -2.79
C ILE A 697 -18.60 18.39 -1.83
N ILE A 698 -18.12 17.18 -2.13
CA ILE A 698 -18.36 15.97 -1.35
C ILE A 698 -17.07 15.59 -0.60
N PRO A 699 -17.07 15.68 0.74
CA PRO A 699 -15.96 15.22 1.57
C PRO A 699 -15.92 13.69 1.59
N VAL A 700 -14.81 13.09 1.16
CA VAL A 700 -14.62 11.63 1.12
C VAL A 700 -13.27 11.19 1.67
N SER A 701 -13.23 9.97 2.20
CA SER A 701 -11.99 9.22 2.37
C SER A 701 -12.01 8.01 1.45
N SER A 702 -11.22 8.05 0.37
CA SER A 702 -11.09 6.93 -0.56
C SER A 702 -10.49 5.69 0.11
N THR A 703 -9.56 5.91 1.05
CA THR A 703 -8.86 4.85 1.80
C THR A 703 -9.81 4.13 2.75
N GLN A 704 -10.57 4.88 3.54
CA GLN A 704 -11.48 4.33 4.55
C GLN A 704 -12.90 4.07 3.99
N ARG A 705 -13.10 4.30 2.67
CA ARG A 705 -14.40 4.23 1.99
C ARG A 705 -15.51 5.05 2.67
N VAL A 706 -15.16 6.17 3.29
CA VAL A 706 -16.10 7.07 3.95
C VAL A 706 -16.76 7.98 2.93
N ASN A 707 -18.08 8.12 3.03
CA ASN A 707 -18.94 8.95 2.16
C ASN A 707 -18.91 8.58 0.66
N ILE A 708 -18.46 7.38 0.32
CA ILE A 708 -18.51 6.89 -1.06
C ILE A 708 -19.96 6.73 -1.54
N ASP A 709 -20.89 6.37 -0.65
CA ASP A 709 -22.33 6.35 -0.90
C ASP A 709 -22.87 7.75 -1.28
N LYS A 710 -22.39 8.80 -0.60
CA LYS A 710 -22.73 10.19 -0.91
C LYS A 710 -22.10 10.69 -2.20
N LEU A 711 -20.92 10.19 -2.54
CA LEU A 711 -20.31 10.47 -3.84
C LEU A 711 -21.11 9.82 -4.98
N PHE A 712 -21.57 8.58 -4.83
CA PHE A 712 -22.48 7.96 -5.82
C PHE A 712 -23.82 8.70 -5.93
N GLU A 713 -24.40 9.12 -4.80
CA GLU A 713 -25.61 9.96 -4.78
C GLU A 713 -25.40 11.29 -5.54
N ALA A 714 -24.25 11.94 -5.34
CA ALA A 714 -23.91 13.17 -6.03
C ALA A 714 -23.68 12.95 -7.53
N ILE A 715 -22.99 11.88 -7.91
CA ILE A 715 -22.82 11.49 -9.32
C ILE A 715 -24.19 11.33 -9.98
N GLU A 716 -25.11 10.57 -9.35
CA GLU A 716 -26.48 10.37 -9.83
C GLU A 716 -27.25 11.68 -10.03
N LYS A 717 -27.16 12.59 -9.06
CA LYS A 717 -27.94 13.82 -9.05
C LYS A 717 -27.38 14.92 -9.96
N TYR A 718 -26.07 15.09 -10.01
CA TYR A 718 -25.42 16.25 -10.64
C TYR A 718 -24.76 15.94 -11.99
N ILE A 719 -24.56 14.66 -12.33
CA ILE A 719 -24.06 14.22 -13.63
C ILE A 719 -25.11 13.30 -14.27
N PRO A 720 -26.27 13.82 -14.73
CA PRO A 720 -27.29 13.01 -15.37
C PRO A 720 -26.84 12.52 -16.75
N THR A 721 -27.45 11.44 -17.25
CA THR A 721 -27.16 10.98 -18.60
C THR A 721 -27.65 12.01 -19.62
N PRO A 722 -26.79 12.51 -20.53
CA PRO A 722 -27.20 13.48 -21.53
C PRO A 722 -28.21 12.84 -22.50
N LYS A 723 -29.15 13.65 -23.02
CA LYS A 723 -30.02 13.23 -24.12
C LYS A 723 -29.18 13.18 -25.39
N ARG A 724 -28.92 11.98 -25.90
CA ARG A 724 -28.13 11.77 -27.12
C ARG A 724 -29.06 11.50 -28.29
N ASP A 725 -28.74 12.09 -29.44
CA ASP A 725 -29.51 11.90 -30.66
C ASP A 725 -29.00 10.66 -31.41
N GLU A 726 -29.75 9.58 -31.29
CA GLU A 726 -29.43 8.29 -31.90
C GLU A 726 -29.77 8.23 -33.40
N THR A 727 -30.45 9.26 -33.93
CA THR A 727 -30.90 9.30 -35.34
C THR A 727 -29.85 9.86 -36.30
N LYS A 728 -28.82 10.53 -35.76
CA LYS A 728 -27.70 11.05 -36.54
C LYS A 728 -26.79 9.94 -37.04
N ASN A 729 -26.00 10.27 -38.08
CA ASN A 729 -24.93 9.39 -38.54
C ASN A 729 -23.94 9.12 -37.41
N PRO A 730 -23.46 7.88 -37.26
CA PRO A 730 -22.60 7.54 -36.13
C PRO A 730 -21.24 8.19 -36.25
N LYS A 731 -20.77 8.71 -35.12
CA LYS A 731 -19.42 9.25 -34.96
C LYS A 731 -18.79 8.68 -33.72
N PHE A 732 -17.71 7.96 -33.91
CA PHE A 732 -16.94 7.32 -32.86
C PHE A 732 -15.55 7.94 -32.76
N LEU A 733 -15.18 8.37 -31.56
CA LEU A 733 -13.89 9.00 -31.30
C LEU A 733 -12.91 7.95 -30.79
N VAL A 734 -11.83 7.72 -31.54
CA VAL A 734 -10.77 6.79 -31.16
C VAL A 734 -9.87 7.46 -30.13
N ILE A 735 -9.88 6.94 -28.90
CA ILE A 735 -9.03 7.41 -27.80
C ILE A 735 -7.95 6.40 -27.43
N ARG A 736 -8.10 5.13 -27.86
CA ARG A 736 -7.10 4.06 -27.79
C ARG A 736 -7.14 3.21 -29.05
N SER A 737 -6.03 2.59 -29.41
CA SER A 737 -6.04 1.48 -30.37
C SER A 737 -5.02 0.44 -29.95
N PHE A 738 -5.36 -0.84 -30.12
CA PHE A 738 -4.52 -1.93 -29.64
C PHE A 738 -4.62 -3.19 -30.49
N ASP A 739 -3.61 -4.01 -30.31
CA ASP A 739 -3.50 -5.38 -30.82
C ASP A 739 -3.68 -6.31 -29.62
N ILE A 740 -4.67 -7.21 -29.67
CA ILE A 740 -4.94 -8.19 -28.62
C ILE A 740 -4.30 -9.56 -28.89
N ASN A 741 -3.64 -9.72 -30.04
CA ASN A 741 -3.01 -10.97 -30.40
C ASN A 741 -1.79 -11.19 -29.49
N LYS A 742 -1.75 -12.35 -28.82
CA LYS A 742 -0.65 -12.69 -27.90
C LYS A 742 0.59 -13.12 -28.70
N PRO A 743 1.81 -12.90 -28.19
CA PRO A 743 3.01 -13.46 -28.80
C PRO A 743 2.86 -14.98 -29.01
N GLY A 744 3.16 -15.46 -30.21
CA GLY A 744 3.00 -16.88 -30.59
C GLY A 744 1.59 -17.28 -31.04
N THR A 745 0.66 -16.33 -31.25
CA THR A 745 -0.65 -16.62 -31.88
C THR A 745 -0.44 -17.15 -33.29
N GLU A 746 -1.05 -18.30 -33.59
CA GLU A 746 -1.04 -18.91 -34.93
C GLU A 746 -1.70 -17.96 -35.94
N VAL A 747 -1.21 -17.95 -37.19
CA VAL A 747 -1.66 -17.04 -38.25
C VAL A 747 -3.19 -17.10 -38.45
N ASP A 748 -3.77 -18.30 -38.41
CA ASP A 748 -5.21 -18.52 -38.61
C ASP A 748 -6.09 -17.99 -37.46
N LYS A 749 -5.49 -17.69 -36.30
CA LYS A 749 -6.18 -17.19 -35.11
C LYS A 749 -5.97 -15.69 -34.89
N ILE A 750 -5.27 -15.01 -35.81
CA ILE A 750 -5.05 -13.58 -35.73
C ILE A 750 -6.38 -12.85 -35.87
N VAL A 751 -6.73 -12.08 -34.85
CA VAL A 751 -7.89 -11.18 -34.86
C VAL A 751 -7.43 -9.83 -35.37
N GLY A 752 -8.27 -9.13 -36.13
CA GLY A 752 -7.96 -7.79 -36.61
C GLY A 752 -7.84 -6.75 -35.49
N GLY A 753 -7.34 -5.57 -35.86
CA GLY A 753 -7.06 -4.48 -34.93
C GLY A 753 -8.29 -3.98 -34.16
N ILE A 754 -8.09 -3.54 -32.92
CA ILE A 754 -9.15 -3.02 -32.06
C ILE A 754 -9.01 -1.50 -31.87
N LEU A 755 -10.15 -0.82 -31.99
CA LEU A 755 -10.30 0.60 -31.66
C LEU A 755 -11.05 0.72 -30.33
N GLY A 756 -10.46 1.43 -29.38
CA GLY A 756 -11.09 1.79 -28.11
C GLY A 756 -11.52 3.26 -28.13
N GLY A 757 -12.76 3.53 -27.75
CA GLY A 757 -13.36 4.84 -27.92
C GLY A 757 -14.75 4.95 -27.34
N SER A 758 -15.43 6.03 -27.70
CA SER A 758 -16.83 6.24 -27.37
C SER A 758 -17.57 6.75 -28.59
N VAL A 759 -18.81 6.28 -28.76
CA VAL A 759 -19.75 6.82 -29.75
C VAL A 759 -20.30 8.12 -29.18
N VAL A 760 -20.17 9.21 -29.92
CA VAL A 760 -20.62 10.55 -29.48
C VAL A 760 -22.02 10.86 -30.00
N GLU A 761 -22.33 10.39 -31.20
CA GLU A 761 -23.64 10.52 -31.85
C GLU A 761 -23.92 9.28 -32.72
N GLY A 762 -25.20 9.00 -32.97
CA GLY A 762 -25.66 7.84 -33.74
C GLY A 762 -25.45 6.49 -33.06
N LYS A 763 -25.52 5.41 -33.87
CA LYS A 763 -25.33 4.01 -33.45
C LYS A 763 -24.41 3.26 -34.41
N LEU A 764 -23.52 2.44 -33.85
CA LEU A 764 -22.71 1.48 -34.62
C LEU A 764 -23.27 0.06 -34.44
N LYS A 765 -23.21 -0.74 -35.49
CA LYS A 765 -23.66 -2.14 -35.51
C LYS A 765 -22.55 -3.06 -36.02
N VAL A 766 -22.57 -4.30 -35.52
CA VAL A 766 -21.71 -5.36 -36.07
C VAL A 766 -22.08 -5.59 -37.54
N GLY A 767 -21.09 -5.60 -38.43
CA GLY A 767 -21.24 -5.65 -39.88
C GLY A 767 -21.22 -4.30 -40.59
N ASP A 768 -21.23 -3.17 -39.87
CA ASP A 768 -21.16 -1.86 -40.49
C ASP A 768 -19.81 -1.65 -41.20
N LYS A 769 -19.87 -1.09 -42.41
CA LYS A 769 -18.70 -0.60 -43.15
C LYS A 769 -18.35 0.80 -42.67
N ILE A 770 -17.19 0.91 -42.03
CA ILE A 770 -16.74 2.13 -41.38
C ILE A 770 -15.51 2.71 -42.09
N GLU A 771 -15.41 4.03 -42.03
CA GLU A 771 -14.27 4.82 -42.50
C GLU A 771 -13.58 5.47 -41.29
N ILE A 772 -12.25 5.46 -41.29
CA ILE A 772 -11.40 6.01 -40.24
C ILE A 772 -10.58 7.16 -40.83
N LYS A 773 -10.83 8.37 -40.34
CA LYS A 773 -10.08 9.58 -40.74
C LYS A 773 -9.29 10.15 -39.57
N PRO A 774 -8.05 10.63 -39.78
CA PRO A 774 -7.38 10.79 -41.07
C PRO A 774 -6.75 9.51 -41.63
N GLY A 775 -6.72 8.42 -40.85
CA GLY A 775 -6.14 7.14 -41.27
C GLY A 775 -4.62 7.12 -41.16
N ILE A 776 -3.93 6.62 -42.20
CA ILE A 776 -2.47 6.39 -42.18
C ILE A 776 -1.72 7.38 -43.07
N LYS A 777 -0.46 7.66 -42.73
CA LYS A 777 0.39 8.55 -43.53
C LYS A 777 1.11 7.73 -44.61
N VAL A 778 0.89 8.10 -45.88
CA VAL A 778 1.55 7.51 -47.06
C VAL A 778 2.23 8.62 -47.85
N GLU A 779 3.55 8.49 -48.05
CA GLU A 779 4.48 9.38 -48.78
C GLU A 779 4.59 10.83 -48.28
N ASN A 780 3.48 11.49 -47.89
CA ASN A 780 3.38 12.67 -47.04
C ASN A 780 1.92 13.13 -46.79
N LYS A 781 0.91 12.41 -47.31
CA LYS A 781 -0.51 12.69 -47.09
C LYS A 781 -1.14 11.62 -46.23
N TYR A 782 -2.20 11.99 -45.53
CA TYR A 782 -3.01 11.04 -44.78
C TYR A 782 -4.06 10.44 -45.72
N GLN A 783 -4.18 9.12 -45.69
CA GLN A 783 -5.16 8.35 -46.45
C GLN A 783 -6.15 7.70 -45.48
N PRO A 784 -7.47 7.93 -45.64
CA PRO A 784 -8.50 7.27 -44.85
C PRO A 784 -8.40 5.74 -44.96
N LEU A 785 -8.72 5.06 -43.87
CA LEU A 785 -8.83 3.60 -43.85
C LEU A 785 -10.29 3.19 -43.90
N GLU A 786 -10.60 2.16 -44.68
CA GLU A 786 -11.91 1.51 -44.69
C GLU A 786 -11.82 0.14 -44.06
N THR A 787 -12.81 -0.22 -43.25
CA THR A 787 -12.90 -1.55 -42.64
C THR A 787 -14.35 -1.91 -42.30
N GLU A 788 -14.54 -3.07 -41.69
CA GLU A 788 -15.83 -3.58 -41.24
C GLU A 788 -15.77 -3.92 -39.76
N ILE A 789 -16.85 -3.63 -39.03
CA ILE A 789 -17.00 -4.00 -37.63
C ILE A 789 -17.28 -5.50 -37.50
N VAL A 790 -16.33 -6.23 -36.92
CA VAL A 790 -16.45 -7.67 -36.64
C VAL A 790 -17.11 -7.95 -35.30
N GLY A 791 -16.91 -7.05 -34.34
CA GLY A 791 -17.44 -7.21 -32.99
C GLY A 791 -17.46 -5.90 -32.23
N LEU A 792 -18.42 -5.80 -31.30
CA LEU A 792 -18.58 -4.67 -30.39
C LEU A 792 -18.57 -5.22 -28.97
N ARG A 793 -17.71 -4.65 -28.12
CA ARG A 793 -17.54 -5.08 -26.73
C ARG A 793 -17.63 -3.90 -25.78
N LYS A 794 -18.48 -4.03 -24.77
CA LYS A 794 -18.79 -2.98 -23.78
C LYS A 794 -18.93 -3.61 -22.40
N ALA A 795 -18.25 -3.05 -21.39
CA ALA A 795 -18.25 -3.58 -20.01
C ALA A 795 -18.02 -5.11 -19.88
N ASN A 796 -17.07 -5.65 -20.65
CA ASN A 796 -16.77 -7.09 -20.76
C ASN A 796 -17.90 -7.99 -21.33
N LYS A 797 -18.89 -7.40 -22.00
CA LYS A 797 -19.94 -8.12 -22.72
C LYS A 797 -19.85 -7.81 -24.20
N ASP A 798 -20.11 -8.82 -25.02
CA ASP A 798 -20.23 -8.64 -26.47
C ASP A 798 -21.67 -8.19 -26.79
N ILE A 799 -21.79 -7.15 -27.61
CA ILE A 799 -23.06 -6.51 -27.99
C ILE A 799 -23.19 -6.46 -29.52
N LYS A 800 -24.42 -6.35 -30.02
CA LYS A 800 -24.71 -6.32 -31.48
C LYS A 800 -24.76 -4.91 -32.05
N GLU A 801 -25.19 -3.95 -31.23
CA GLU A 801 -25.24 -2.53 -31.55
C GLU A 801 -24.78 -1.74 -30.33
N ALA A 802 -24.23 -0.56 -30.57
CA ALA A 802 -23.75 0.34 -29.53
C ALA A 802 -24.17 1.78 -29.85
N GLY A 803 -24.97 2.37 -28.97
CA GLY A 803 -25.31 3.79 -29.00
C GLY A 803 -24.28 4.67 -28.31
N ALA A 804 -24.57 5.97 -28.30
CA ALA A 804 -23.68 6.96 -27.76
C ALA A 804 -23.51 6.86 -26.23
N GLY A 805 -22.26 7.04 -25.77
CA GLY A 805 -21.82 6.96 -24.37
C GLY A 805 -21.35 5.60 -23.87
N GLY A 806 -20.59 5.64 -22.78
CA GLY A 806 -19.81 4.50 -22.32
C GLY A 806 -18.62 4.22 -23.24
N LEU A 807 -17.71 3.36 -22.80
CA LEU A 807 -16.57 2.94 -23.59
C LEU A 807 -16.91 1.72 -24.43
N LEU A 808 -16.45 1.73 -25.67
CA LEU A 808 -16.73 0.68 -26.65
C LEU A 808 -15.41 0.24 -27.28
N GLY A 809 -15.16 -1.07 -27.21
CA GLY A 809 -14.16 -1.75 -28.01
C GLY A 809 -14.78 -2.18 -29.34
N VAL A 810 -14.24 -1.66 -30.43
CA VAL A 810 -14.65 -2.00 -31.80
C VAL A 810 -13.59 -2.90 -32.41
N SER A 811 -13.93 -4.17 -32.60
CA SER A 811 -13.09 -5.13 -33.32
C SER A 811 -13.29 -4.95 -34.82
N THR A 812 -12.20 -4.80 -35.57
CA THR A 812 -12.23 -4.51 -37.01
C THR A 812 -11.55 -5.61 -37.81
N LYS A 813 -11.64 -5.54 -39.14
CA LYS A 813 -10.84 -6.36 -40.07
C LYS A 813 -9.48 -5.75 -40.41
N LEU A 814 -9.06 -4.68 -39.73
CA LEU A 814 -7.78 -4.04 -39.99
C LEU A 814 -6.62 -4.95 -39.59
N ASP A 815 -5.50 -4.79 -40.30
CA ASP A 815 -4.23 -5.38 -39.89
C ASP A 815 -3.88 -4.87 -38.47
N PRO A 816 -3.63 -5.76 -37.48
CA PRO A 816 -3.30 -5.38 -36.11
C PRO A 816 -2.08 -4.47 -35.98
N SER A 817 -1.16 -4.49 -36.95
CA SER A 817 0.00 -3.60 -36.96
C SER A 817 -0.38 -2.12 -37.07
N LEU A 818 -1.54 -1.81 -37.67
CA LEU A 818 -2.05 -0.45 -37.81
C LEU A 818 -2.64 0.10 -36.50
N THR A 819 -3.21 -0.78 -35.68
CA THR A 819 -3.80 -0.39 -34.38
C THR A 819 -2.82 -0.51 -33.22
N LYS A 820 -1.71 -1.23 -33.40
CA LYS A 820 -0.68 -1.45 -32.37
C LYS A 820 -0.20 -0.13 -31.75
N ALA A 821 0.01 -0.15 -30.44
CA ALA A 821 0.59 0.95 -29.67
C ALA A 821 -0.10 2.32 -29.90
N ASP A 822 -1.43 2.33 -29.96
CA ASP A 822 -2.23 3.56 -30.10
C ASP A 822 -2.02 4.31 -31.43
N GLY A 823 -1.62 3.59 -32.49
CA GLY A 823 -1.34 4.14 -33.82
C GLY A 823 -2.49 4.93 -34.46
N LEU A 824 -3.75 4.67 -34.08
CA LEU A 824 -4.94 5.36 -34.61
C LEU A 824 -5.59 6.33 -33.60
N VAL A 825 -4.94 6.63 -32.47
CA VAL A 825 -5.48 7.58 -31.48
C VAL A 825 -5.64 8.97 -32.08
N GLY A 826 -6.80 9.57 -31.78
CA GLY A 826 -7.20 10.85 -32.34
C GLY A 826 -7.88 10.73 -33.71
N SER A 827 -8.09 9.52 -34.22
CA SER A 827 -8.94 9.33 -35.41
C SER A 827 -10.42 9.45 -35.06
N VAL A 828 -11.22 9.76 -36.08
CA VAL A 828 -12.68 9.76 -36.06
C VAL A 828 -13.16 8.64 -36.96
N VAL A 829 -14.11 7.85 -36.47
CA VAL A 829 -14.73 6.75 -37.20
C VAL A 829 -16.19 7.11 -37.47
N GLY A 830 -16.65 6.84 -38.68
CA GLY A 830 -18.05 6.98 -39.08
C GLY A 830 -18.41 5.96 -40.14
N LEU A 831 -19.65 5.97 -40.60
CA LEU A 831 -20.03 5.18 -41.77
C LEU A 831 -19.28 5.70 -43.00
N LYS A 832 -19.02 4.79 -43.94
CA LYS A 832 -18.33 5.15 -45.18
C LYS A 832 -18.99 6.35 -45.88
N GLY A 833 -18.23 7.43 -46.07
CA GLY A 833 -18.68 8.63 -46.77
C GLY A 833 -19.48 9.63 -45.93
N THR A 834 -19.71 9.38 -44.64
CA THR A 834 -20.44 10.33 -43.77
C THR A 834 -19.52 11.31 -43.03
N LEU A 835 -18.22 11.05 -42.97
CA LEU A 835 -17.27 11.90 -42.25
C LEU A 835 -16.87 13.16 -43.04
N PRO A 836 -16.65 14.30 -42.35
CA PRO A 836 -16.15 15.52 -42.98
C PRO A 836 -14.82 15.35 -43.72
N LYS A 837 -14.49 16.33 -44.58
CA LYS A 837 -13.22 16.37 -45.33
C LYS A 837 -12.02 16.74 -44.44
N GLU A 838 -10.87 16.16 -44.76
CA GLU A 838 -9.58 16.40 -44.11
C GLU A 838 -9.15 17.86 -44.33
N THR A 839 -8.97 18.60 -43.23
CA THR A 839 -8.59 20.00 -43.29
C THR A 839 -7.17 20.19 -42.76
N TYR A 840 -6.26 20.63 -43.64
CA TYR A 840 -4.84 20.86 -43.33
C TYR A 840 -4.51 22.30 -42.97
N GLU A 841 -5.38 23.24 -43.28
CA GLU A 841 -5.19 24.66 -42.99
C GLU A 841 -6.42 25.16 -42.25
N ILE A 842 -6.19 25.79 -41.09
CA ILE A 842 -7.27 26.31 -40.26
C ILE A 842 -6.99 27.76 -39.90
N SER A 843 -8.07 28.52 -39.74
CA SER A 843 -8.08 29.87 -39.20
C SER A 843 -9.09 29.94 -38.06
N PHE A 844 -8.72 30.57 -36.95
CA PHE A 844 -9.58 30.66 -35.78
C PHE A 844 -9.43 32.00 -35.07
N GLU A 845 -10.50 32.39 -34.38
CA GLU A 845 -10.45 33.47 -33.41
C GLU A 845 -9.73 32.99 -32.15
N TYR A 846 -8.66 33.68 -31.75
CA TYR A 846 -7.80 33.27 -30.63
C TYR A 846 -8.06 34.10 -29.38
N PHE A 847 -8.23 33.40 -28.26
CA PHE A 847 -8.40 33.97 -26.93
C PHE A 847 -7.25 33.51 -26.04
N GLU A 848 -6.34 34.43 -25.73
CA GLU A 848 -5.20 34.17 -24.85
C GLU A 848 -5.62 34.21 -23.38
N PHE A 849 -5.00 33.37 -22.56
CA PHE A 849 -5.16 33.43 -21.12
C PHE A 849 -4.24 34.47 -20.49
N GLU A 850 -4.71 35.09 -19.41
CA GLU A 850 -3.94 36.12 -18.68
C GLU A 850 -2.59 35.60 -18.15
N ARG A 851 -2.46 34.27 -17.96
CA ARG A 851 -1.27 33.61 -17.42
C ARG A 851 -1.13 32.20 -17.98
N VAL A 852 0.11 31.69 -17.98
CA VAL A 852 0.37 30.26 -18.23
C VAL A 852 0.06 29.47 -16.97
N TYR A 853 -0.93 28.58 -17.04
CA TYR A 853 -1.29 27.72 -15.93
C TYR A 853 -0.33 26.51 -15.86
N GLY A 854 0.05 26.10 -14.64
CA GLY A 854 0.90 24.92 -14.40
C GLY A 854 2.42 25.16 -14.25
N ALA A 855 2.91 26.40 -14.28
CA ALA A 855 4.31 26.74 -13.96
C ALA A 855 4.44 27.30 -12.53
N LYS A 856 5.56 27.00 -11.83
CA LYS A 856 5.85 27.54 -10.48
C LYS A 856 6.09 29.06 -10.48
N GLU A 857 6.50 29.61 -11.61
CA GLU A 857 6.72 31.05 -11.81
C GLU A 857 5.72 31.58 -12.83
N ILE A 858 5.12 32.74 -12.50
CA ILE A 858 4.18 33.44 -13.36
C ILE A 858 4.99 34.17 -14.45
N GLN A 859 5.00 33.64 -15.67
CA GLN A 859 5.56 34.33 -16.84
C GLN A 859 4.43 34.78 -17.77
N ALA A 860 4.42 36.06 -18.11
CA ALA A 860 3.66 36.56 -19.26
C ALA A 860 4.37 36.06 -20.54
N LEU A 861 3.63 35.45 -21.46
CA LEU A 861 4.20 35.00 -22.72
C LEU A 861 4.20 36.15 -23.75
N PRO A 862 5.22 36.21 -24.63
CA PRO A 862 5.17 37.10 -25.78
C PRO A 862 4.07 36.63 -26.75
N PRO A 863 3.44 37.54 -27.54
CA PRO A 863 2.45 37.17 -28.54
C PRO A 863 2.96 36.07 -29.49
N ILE A 864 2.04 35.24 -30.00
CA ILE A 864 2.35 34.17 -30.96
C ILE A 864 2.94 34.77 -32.23
N LYS A 865 4.05 34.20 -32.73
CA LYS A 865 4.77 34.70 -33.91
C LYS A 865 4.50 33.84 -35.15
N ILE A 866 4.66 34.45 -36.32
CA ILE A 866 4.66 33.73 -37.61
C ILE A 866 5.80 32.71 -37.61
N GLY A 867 5.53 31.50 -38.10
CA GLY A 867 6.46 30.37 -38.12
C GLY A 867 6.57 29.59 -36.81
N GLU A 868 5.92 30.06 -35.74
CA GLU A 868 5.88 29.35 -34.46
C GLU A 868 5.08 28.04 -34.56
N LYS A 869 5.53 27.01 -33.84
CA LYS A 869 4.80 25.73 -33.73
C LYS A 869 3.89 25.78 -32.52
N ILE A 870 2.58 25.63 -32.75
CA ILE A 870 1.56 25.51 -31.71
C ILE A 870 0.94 24.11 -31.77
N LEU A 871 0.50 23.59 -30.63
CA LEU A 871 -0.23 22.33 -30.57
C LEU A 871 -1.72 22.63 -30.41
N ILE A 872 -2.52 22.06 -31.30
CA ILE A 872 -3.97 22.27 -31.38
C ILE A 872 -4.66 20.96 -30.99
N HIS A 873 -5.60 21.08 -30.07
CA HIS A 873 -6.48 19.99 -29.65
C HIS A 873 -7.93 20.30 -30.01
N LEU A 874 -8.58 19.33 -30.66
CA LEU A 874 -9.99 19.36 -31.02
C LEU A 874 -10.63 18.03 -30.63
N ALA A 875 -11.45 18.01 -29.58
CA ALA A 875 -11.96 16.76 -28.99
C ALA A 875 -10.81 15.76 -28.74
N ASN A 876 -10.84 14.57 -29.34
CA ASN A 876 -9.75 13.59 -29.27
C ASN A 876 -8.59 13.83 -30.28
N GLN A 877 -8.76 14.74 -31.23
CA GLN A 877 -7.79 15.00 -32.30
C GLN A 877 -6.69 15.94 -31.80
N ARG A 878 -5.45 15.68 -32.22
CA ARG A 878 -4.28 16.52 -31.93
C ARG A 878 -3.47 16.78 -33.18
N SER A 879 -3.01 18.02 -33.37
CA SER A 879 -2.17 18.38 -34.50
C SER A 879 -1.22 19.51 -34.16
N VAL A 880 0.00 19.46 -34.70
CA VAL A 880 0.94 20.58 -34.60
C VAL A 880 0.64 21.53 -35.76
N GLY A 881 0.30 22.77 -35.45
CA GLY A 881 0.11 23.85 -36.41
C GLY A 881 1.36 24.73 -36.50
N VAL A 882 1.86 24.97 -37.70
CA VAL A 882 2.85 26.01 -37.98
C VAL A 882 2.10 27.29 -38.33
N VAL A 883 2.26 28.33 -37.50
CA VAL A 883 1.55 29.60 -37.64
C VAL A 883 1.95 30.29 -38.95
N LYS A 884 0.97 30.63 -39.78
CA LYS A 884 1.12 31.35 -41.04
C LYS A 884 0.82 32.84 -40.87
N GLU A 885 -0.20 33.15 -40.08
CA GLU A 885 -0.59 34.51 -39.75
C GLU A 885 -0.95 34.61 -38.26
N ALA A 886 -0.52 35.68 -37.61
CA ALA A 886 -0.86 35.98 -36.22
C ALA A 886 -1.24 37.47 -36.10
N ARG A 887 -2.51 37.73 -35.76
CA ARG A 887 -3.05 39.04 -35.39
C ARG A 887 -3.66 38.93 -33.98
N LYS A 888 -3.97 40.06 -33.34
CA LYS A 888 -4.36 40.15 -31.91
C LYS A 888 -5.36 39.07 -31.45
N ASN A 889 -6.39 38.77 -32.25
CA ASN A 889 -7.39 37.74 -31.95
C ASN A 889 -7.58 36.75 -33.11
N PHE A 890 -6.60 36.60 -34.01
CA PHE A 890 -6.76 35.75 -35.19
C PHE A 890 -5.46 35.02 -35.51
N ILE A 891 -5.55 33.72 -35.67
CA ILE A 891 -4.42 32.87 -36.02
C ILE A 891 -4.80 31.99 -37.19
N SER A 892 -3.94 31.92 -38.21
CA SER A 892 -3.99 30.88 -39.23
C SER A 892 -2.76 29.98 -39.11
N CYS A 893 -2.96 28.68 -39.31
CA CYS A 893 -1.86 27.72 -39.22
C CYS A 893 -2.01 26.55 -40.18
N GLN A 894 -0.87 26.04 -40.62
CA GLN A 894 -0.73 24.83 -41.41
C GLN A 894 -0.51 23.64 -40.47
N LEU A 895 -1.40 22.66 -40.54
CA LEU A 895 -1.40 21.48 -39.69
C LEU A 895 -0.51 20.38 -40.27
N THR A 896 0.18 19.66 -39.38
CA THR A 896 0.96 18.46 -39.75
C THR A 896 0.07 17.23 -39.91
N ILE A 897 -0.99 17.14 -39.12
CA ILE A 897 -2.05 16.11 -39.18
C ILE A 897 -3.36 16.84 -39.47
N PRO A 898 -4.15 16.44 -40.49
CA PRO A 898 -5.39 17.14 -40.78
C PRO A 898 -6.43 16.91 -39.69
N LEU A 899 -7.23 17.93 -39.42
CA LEU A 899 -8.37 17.84 -38.50
C LEU A 899 -9.65 17.51 -39.28
N ILE A 900 -10.54 16.75 -38.64
CA ILE A 900 -11.85 16.31 -39.15
C ILE A 900 -12.94 17.02 -38.36
N PHE A 901 -13.58 18.02 -38.96
CA PHE A 901 -14.65 18.79 -38.34
C PHE A 901 -15.59 19.36 -39.40
N GLU A 902 -16.80 19.73 -38.97
CA GLU A 902 -17.79 20.36 -39.84
C GLU A 902 -17.48 21.85 -39.99
N LYS A 903 -17.27 22.29 -41.24
CA LYS A 903 -17.07 23.71 -41.55
C LYS A 903 -18.39 24.48 -41.35
N GLY A 904 -18.31 25.70 -40.83
CA GLY A 904 -19.49 26.52 -40.53
C GLY A 904 -20.08 26.28 -39.14
N VAL A 905 -19.64 25.25 -38.41
CA VAL A 905 -20.04 25.00 -37.02
C VAL A 905 -18.99 25.57 -36.07
N LYS A 906 -19.40 26.53 -35.24
CA LYS A 906 -18.50 27.13 -34.24
C LYS A 906 -17.99 26.07 -33.28
N THR A 907 -16.69 25.77 -33.36
CA THR A 907 -16.07 24.68 -32.61
C THR A 907 -14.88 25.19 -31.81
N LYS A 908 -14.87 24.92 -30.50
CA LYS A 908 -13.75 25.32 -29.63
C LYS A 908 -12.56 24.38 -29.81
N ILE A 909 -11.36 24.96 -29.82
CA ILE A 909 -10.09 24.24 -29.81
C ILE A 909 -9.23 24.71 -28.64
N ALA A 910 -8.45 23.81 -28.06
CA ALA A 910 -7.43 24.17 -27.07
C ALA A 910 -6.10 24.46 -27.79
N VAL A 911 -5.43 25.55 -27.39
CA VAL A 911 -4.17 25.99 -27.99
C VAL A 911 -3.06 25.89 -26.94
N LEU A 912 -2.02 25.11 -27.27
CA LEU A 912 -0.86 24.92 -26.41
C LEU A 912 0.41 25.43 -27.11
N ARG A 913 1.33 26.00 -26.32
CA ARG A 913 2.64 26.47 -26.79
C ARG A 913 3.76 25.78 -26.05
N GLN A 914 4.94 25.72 -26.66
CA GLN A 914 6.11 25.12 -26.03
C GLN A 914 6.80 26.15 -25.13
N VAL A 915 6.74 25.93 -23.80
CA VAL A 915 7.37 26.77 -22.77
C VAL A 915 8.31 25.89 -21.95
N ALA A 916 9.58 26.29 -21.82
CA ALA A 916 10.62 25.51 -21.12
C ALA A 916 10.70 24.04 -21.60
N GLY A 917 10.56 23.82 -22.91
CA GLY A 917 10.61 22.50 -23.52
C GLY A 917 9.33 21.67 -23.42
N ARG A 918 8.24 22.19 -22.81
CA ARG A 918 6.97 21.46 -22.59
C ARG A 918 5.77 22.18 -23.21
N TRP A 919 4.78 21.42 -23.68
CA TRP A 919 3.51 21.99 -24.15
C TRP A 919 2.68 22.47 -22.96
N ARG A 920 2.33 23.75 -22.94
CA ARG A 920 1.50 24.38 -21.91
C ARG A 920 0.27 24.99 -22.55
N LEU A 921 -0.86 24.88 -21.86
CA LEU A 921 -2.11 25.49 -22.28
C LEU A 921 -2.02 27.01 -22.14
N VAL A 922 -2.18 27.72 -23.26
CA VAL A 922 -2.03 29.20 -23.30
C VAL A 922 -3.31 29.93 -23.68
N GLY A 923 -4.31 29.22 -24.16
CA GLY A 923 -5.57 29.80 -24.58
C GLY A 923 -6.45 28.81 -25.31
N TYR A 924 -7.52 29.33 -25.90
CA TYR A 924 -8.42 28.56 -26.75
C TYR A 924 -8.72 29.33 -28.04
N GLY A 925 -9.15 28.59 -29.06
CA GLY A 925 -9.58 29.14 -30.33
C GLY A 925 -11.03 28.79 -30.63
N ILE A 926 -11.69 29.57 -31.45
CA ILE A 926 -13.00 29.24 -32.04
C ILE A 926 -12.83 29.11 -33.55
N LEU A 927 -12.99 27.88 -34.05
CA LEU A 927 -13.09 27.57 -35.48
C LEU A 927 -14.51 27.87 -35.96
N GLY A 928 -14.65 28.41 -37.16
CA GLY A 928 -15.94 28.72 -37.79
C GLY A 928 -15.83 28.62 -39.30
#